data_AF-A0A1V2MD71-F1
#
_entry.id   AF-A0A1V2MD71-F1
#
_cell.length_a   1.000
_cell.length_b   1.000
_cell.length_c   1.000
_cell.angle_alpha   90.00
_cell.angle_beta   90.00
_cell.angle_gamma   90.00
#
_symmetry.space_group_name_H-M   'P 1'
#
loop_
_entity.id
_entity.type
_entity.pdbx_description
1 polymer ?
#
loop_
_entity_poly.entity_id
_entity_poly.type
_entity_poly.pdbx_seq_one_letter_code
_entity_poly.pdbx_strand_id
1 'polypeptide(L)'
;MSEKFRNRLLGALAISAVITGFVVNQDPMRVIQIIEVNNENIVTGTTEEVTNAQLEIEAKPEEKEEKEGIESKEEQEIIKVETEPEPVKEVVKEEQKDTATKVPSKPLVEERTINMEIHVFAKEVPWGEAQTADENSFTSIAEAIKDAIPGDTIIVHEGIYREALNITKDNLTIKNFEDDYVLVTGTEAVTGWEDAIDHPTPGVKVATVPEKWKKTTLDFSQVFTNGVMGDMARHPNRTLDSMMSPTEEGSGYSEVKDIFKLENGPGTVTFLTGLPDVDLTGGLFRGLIGKNREYPIGHVVSNEADTLEFDAVNRSHWVDGNEIEPGWYHRFGFATVMHKNLIDKPGEWFIEGDKIYYLPEEGVDVNDLSIEMQVREKVLLISGADNVILDGINFKAGNASIKNTNNLMMQSCSMRYLHPFWLPTNYGDGMTDQTGIYMENSSNNTFKDTHVAHTWGGGFTLMGGKGNTFTNCIIEDIGWIGIFTAGISTKAADTLIEDCTFRDNGRFQIRLRNSNKTDIIHNEFIGAMSMSEDAGAISAESTGQIGPYDIKGSEIAYNKIHDVKGVPVSSGGYLKQFMLGIYLEDIENYTAHHNLIYDIVADNYDTGLDNFLPAGAMLYMGPRYNSMHKSIKFYNNTGWNVDKTINLWNIEIANFEELKADGLKQEDATGLMSNGHFANNIFETGINELNYSAQHLTRTGGTIKSVALPVKKGLITDDLQAFFEHCATVGYMFNPENNFSFDYETGGSNFVNATKGDFRLVETSPAYKGGIPIEGITSSDTPDAGALEGDGRVLTAGSTLKPIDFKEVIK
;
A
#
# COMPACT_ATOMS: atom_id res chain seq x y z
N MET A 1 -18.77 9.19 8.15
CA MET A 1 -19.23 8.14 9.10
C MET A 1 -20.48 7.48 8.55
N SER A 2 -20.43 6.16 8.32
CA SER A 2 -21.45 5.39 7.64
C SER A 2 -22.61 4.98 8.56
N GLU A 3 -23.76 4.70 7.97
CA GLU A 3 -24.97 4.18 8.62
C GLU A 3 -24.73 2.86 9.38
N LYS A 4 -23.65 2.14 9.04
CA LYS A 4 -23.24 0.87 9.67
C LYS A 4 -22.77 1.02 11.11
N PHE A 5 -22.11 2.14 11.48
CA PHE A 5 -21.71 2.44 12.86
C PHE A 5 -22.93 2.51 13.81
N ARG A 6 -24.07 3.00 13.31
CA ARG A 6 -25.34 3.04 14.06
C ARG A 6 -25.93 1.65 14.30
N ASN A 7 -25.74 0.71 13.37
CA ASN A 7 -26.36 -0.60 13.42
C ASN A 7 -25.68 -1.55 14.43
N ARG A 8 -24.34 -1.45 14.62
CA ARG A 8 -23.64 -2.15 15.72
C ARG A 8 -24.18 -1.72 17.10
N LEU A 9 -24.40 -0.42 17.30
CA LEU A 9 -24.95 0.11 18.55
C LEU A 9 -26.42 -0.31 18.78
N LEU A 10 -27.23 -0.38 17.72
CA LEU A 10 -28.62 -0.86 17.81
C LEU A 10 -28.69 -2.36 18.10
N GLY A 11 -27.76 -3.16 17.60
CA GLY A 11 -27.61 -4.57 17.94
C GLY A 11 -27.27 -4.78 19.42
N ALA A 12 -26.33 -3.99 19.95
CA ALA A 12 -25.94 -4.02 21.36
C ALA A 12 -27.05 -3.53 22.32
N LEU A 13 -27.77 -2.46 21.95
CA LEU A 13 -28.92 -1.95 22.71
C LEU A 13 -30.10 -2.94 22.75
N ALA A 14 -30.29 -3.74 21.69
CA ALA A 14 -31.32 -4.78 21.65
C ALA A 14 -31.02 -5.94 22.63
N ILE A 15 -29.73 -6.24 22.88
CA ILE A 15 -29.31 -7.27 23.83
C ILE A 15 -29.50 -6.79 25.29
N SER A 16 -29.33 -5.49 25.56
CA SER A 16 -29.57 -4.91 26.89
C SER A 16 -31.06 -4.82 27.26
N ALA A 17 -31.96 -4.70 26.27
CA ALA A 17 -33.41 -4.63 26.50
C ALA A 17 -34.08 -5.97 26.88
N VAL A 18 -33.40 -7.12 26.72
CA VAL A 18 -33.94 -8.44 27.08
C VAL A 18 -33.76 -8.77 28.57
N ILE A 19 -32.97 -7.98 29.33
CA ILE A 19 -32.66 -8.26 30.75
C ILE A 19 -33.47 -7.42 31.75
N THR A 20 -34.23 -6.41 31.32
CA THR A 20 -35.07 -5.64 32.25
C THR A 20 -36.51 -5.55 31.77
N GLY A 21 -37.38 -6.33 32.41
CA GLY A 21 -38.82 -6.27 32.20
C GLY A 21 -39.38 -4.91 32.61
N PHE A 22 -39.72 -4.07 31.62
CA PHE A 22 -40.66 -2.97 31.80
C PHE A 22 -41.63 -2.91 30.62
N VAL A 23 -42.90 -3.04 30.98
CA VAL A 23 -44.07 -2.85 30.11
C VAL A 23 -44.21 -1.36 29.83
N VAL A 24 -44.19 -0.96 28.56
CA VAL A 24 -44.86 0.28 28.12
C VAL A 24 -45.66 -0.01 26.85
N ASN A 25 -46.96 0.14 27.02
CA ASN A 25 -48.03 0.03 26.05
C ASN A 25 -48.14 1.35 25.29
N GLN A 26 -48.11 1.35 23.95
CA GLN A 26 -48.96 2.19 23.08
C GLN A 26 -48.69 1.95 21.59
N ASP A 27 -49.74 1.52 20.89
CA ASP A 27 -49.93 1.58 19.45
C ASP A 27 -51.08 2.59 19.20
N PRO A 28 -51.19 3.27 18.04
CA PRO A 28 -51.93 2.64 16.93
C PRO A 28 -51.51 3.01 15.48
N MET A 29 -51.64 1.99 14.62
CA MET A 29 -52.27 1.96 13.27
C MET A 29 -51.51 2.47 12.01
N ARG A 30 -51.26 1.55 11.05
CA ARG A 30 -52.07 1.33 9.82
C ARG A 30 -51.55 0.11 8.98
N VAL A 31 -52.30 -1.00 8.90
CA VAL A 31 -53.01 -1.59 7.70
C VAL A 31 -52.14 -1.66 6.42
N ILE A 32 -51.77 -2.83 5.85
CA ILE A 32 -52.59 -3.65 4.90
C ILE A 32 -51.92 -5.01 4.59
N GLN A 33 -52.79 -6.04 4.57
CA GLN A 33 -52.82 -7.35 3.88
C GLN A 33 -51.86 -8.51 4.18
N ILE A 34 -52.49 -9.45 4.89
CA ILE A 34 -52.29 -10.89 5.02
C ILE A 34 -52.52 -11.61 3.68
N ILE A 35 -51.64 -12.58 3.37
CA ILE A 35 -52.04 -13.83 2.70
C ILE A 35 -51.69 -14.97 3.66
N GLU A 36 -52.73 -15.65 4.14
CA GLU A 36 -52.67 -16.89 4.94
C GLU A 36 -52.29 -18.08 4.04
N VAL A 37 -51.39 -18.92 4.52
CA VAL A 37 -51.45 -20.37 4.29
C VAL A 37 -51.17 -21.08 5.63
N ASN A 38 -52.25 -21.62 6.20
CA ASN A 38 -52.29 -22.64 7.26
C ASN A 38 -51.62 -23.95 6.75
N ASN A 39 -51.09 -24.89 7.53
CA ASN A 39 -51.42 -25.32 8.88
C ASN A 39 -50.37 -26.33 9.41
N GLU A 40 -50.21 -26.35 10.74
CA GLU A 40 -50.03 -27.53 11.62
C GLU A 40 -48.83 -28.49 11.45
N ASN A 41 -47.93 -28.49 12.44
CA ASN A 41 -47.90 -29.54 13.46
C ASN A 41 -47.00 -29.17 14.65
N ILE A 42 -47.60 -29.21 15.85
CA ILE A 42 -46.94 -29.08 17.15
C ILE A 42 -46.66 -30.50 17.65
N VAL A 43 -45.41 -30.80 18.02
CA VAL A 43 -45.08 -31.86 18.98
C VAL A 43 -44.06 -31.32 19.98
N THR A 44 -44.43 -31.44 21.23
CA THR A 44 -43.72 -31.12 22.47
C THR A 44 -42.51 -32.04 22.73
N GLY A 45 -41.42 -31.53 23.31
CA GLY A 45 -40.38 -32.40 23.87
C GLY A 45 -39.12 -31.68 24.37
N THR A 46 -39.12 -31.34 25.66
CA THR A 46 -38.02 -31.45 26.66
C THR A 46 -36.57 -31.12 26.31
N THR A 47 -36.03 -30.22 27.15
CA THR A 47 -34.63 -29.97 27.52
C THR A 47 -33.79 -31.22 27.74
N GLU A 48 -32.61 -31.30 27.14
CA GLU A 48 -31.44 -32.04 27.65
C GLU A 48 -30.13 -31.51 27.03
N GLU A 49 -29.04 -31.79 27.75
CA GLU A 49 -27.71 -31.18 27.74
C GLU A 49 -26.95 -31.24 26.40
N VAL A 50 -26.23 -30.17 26.06
CA VAL A 50 -25.24 -30.19 24.97
C VAL A 50 -23.85 -30.37 25.59
N THR A 51 -23.34 -31.59 25.52
CA THR A 51 -21.94 -31.93 25.76
C THR A 51 -21.09 -31.61 24.53
N ASN A 52 -19.93 -30.99 24.77
CA ASN A 52 -18.86 -30.75 23.81
C ASN A 52 -18.49 -32.01 23.01
N ALA A 53 -18.44 -31.90 21.69
CA ALA A 53 -17.80 -32.87 20.81
C ALA A 53 -16.61 -32.21 20.10
N GLN A 54 -15.41 -32.65 20.49
CA GLN A 54 -14.15 -32.43 19.80
C GLN A 54 -14.13 -33.25 18.49
N LEU A 55 -13.69 -32.64 17.40
CA LEU A 55 -13.33 -33.34 16.16
C LEU A 55 -11.81 -33.51 16.12
N GLU A 56 -11.35 -34.73 16.42
CA GLU A 56 -10.02 -35.23 16.06
C GLU A 56 -10.03 -35.64 14.59
N ILE A 57 -9.09 -35.11 13.80
CA ILE A 57 -8.79 -35.63 12.45
C ILE A 57 -7.49 -36.41 12.56
N GLU A 58 -7.59 -37.75 12.60
CA GLU A 58 -6.48 -38.67 12.44
C GLU A 58 -5.99 -38.65 10.98
N ALA A 59 -4.75 -38.22 10.76
CA ALA A 59 -4.03 -38.49 9.51
C ALA A 59 -3.49 -39.93 9.54
N LYS A 60 -3.95 -40.78 8.63
CA LYS A 60 -3.34 -42.10 8.38
C LYS A 60 -2.14 -41.96 7.43
N PRO A 61 -1.06 -42.73 7.66
CA PRO A 61 0.13 -42.72 6.81
C PRO A 61 -0.03 -43.72 5.66
N GLU A 62 0.42 -43.36 4.46
CA GLU A 62 0.70 -44.32 3.40
C GLU A 62 2.21 -44.52 3.25
N GLU A 63 2.64 -45.76 3.52
CA GLU A 63 3.91 -46.33 3.06
C GLU A 63 3.76 -46.78 1.60
N LYS A 64 4.77 -46.48 0.76
CA LYS A 64 5.44 -47.47 -0.08
C LYS A 64 6.76 -46.96 -0.69
N GLU A 65 7.82 -47.68 -0.31
CA GLU A 65 9.07 -48.09 -1.02
C GLU A 65 9.02 -48.09 -2.57
N GLU A 66 10.09 -48.11 -3.37
CA GLU A 66 11.57 -47.97 -3.31
C GLU A 66 12.03 -47.81 -4.79
N LYS A 67 13.09 -47.00 -5.03
CA LYS A 67 14.30 -47.17 -5.91
C LYS A 67 14.20 -47.89 -7.29
N GLU A 68 14.96 -47.60 -8.35
CA GLU A 68 16.23 -46.89 -8.62
C GLU A 68 16.53 -46.88 -10.15
N GLY A 69 17.47 -46.03 -10.61
CA GLY A 69 18.30 -46.17 -11.84
C GLY A 69 17.73 -45.54 -13.13
N ILE A 70 18.39 -44.57 -13.79
CA ILE A 70 19.73 -44.64 -14.40
C ILE A 70 20.41 -43.25 -14.47
N GLU A 71 21.73 -43.27 -14.26
CA GLU A 71 22.73 -42.20 -14.37
C GLU A 71 22.79 -41.47 -15.74
N SER A 72 23.13 -40.17 -15.72
CA SER A 72 24.29 -39.68 -16.46
C SER A 72 24.82 -38.34 -15.90
N LYS A 73 26.15 -38.34 -15.74
CA LYS A 73 27.08 -37.33 -15.21
C LYS A 73 27.09 -36.00 -15.98
N GLU A 74 27.36 -34.91 -15.27
CA GLU A 74 28.57 -34.09 -15.46
C GLU A 74 28.74 -33.08 -14.31
N GLU A 75 29.78 -33.30 -13.49
CA GLU A 75 30.34 -32.34 -12.53
C GLU A 75 31.30 -31.37 -13.23
N GLN A 76 31.28 -30.10 -12.85
CA GLN A 76 32.49 -29.27 -12.85
C GLN A 76 32.60 -28.50 -11.53
N GLU A 77 33.64 -28.85 -10.77
CA GLU A 77 34.13 -28.21 -9.55
C GLU A 77 34.57 -26.77 -9.79
N ILE A 78 34.23 -25.86 -8.86
CA ILE A 78 34.86 -24.54 -8.74
C ILE A 78 35.72 -24.54 -7.47
N ILE A 79 37.03 -24.56 -7.67
CA ILE A 79 38.04 -24.43 -6.62
C ILE A 79 38.26 -22.94 -6.32
N LYS A 80 38.10 -22.55 -5.05
CA LYS A 80 38.57 -21.27 -4.49
C LYS A 80 40.08 -21.32 -4.25
N VAL A 81 40.79 -20.28 -4.67
CA VAL A 81 42.11 -19.92 -4.13
C VAL A 81 42.16 -18.40 -3.93
N GLU A 82 42.36 -17.98 -2.68
CA GLU A 82 42.74 -16.61 -2.29
C GLU A 82 44.16 -16.28 -2.78
N THR A 83 44.41 -15.02 -3.13
CA THR A 83 45.66 -14.30 -2.78
C THR A 83 45.53 -12.81 -3.14
N GLU A 84 45.77 -11.92 -2.16
CA GLU A 84 46.11 -10.51 -2.41
C GLU A 84 47.51 -10.39 -3.06
N PRO A 85 47.82 -9.31 -3.81
CA PRO A 85 48.63 -8.25 -3.20
C PRO A 85 48.42 -6.79 -3.71
N GLU A 86 49.01 -5.88 -2.93
CA GLU A 86 49.10 -4.41 -2.99
C GLU A 86 49.88 -3.77 -4.20
N PRO A 87 50.00 -2.42 -4.31
CA PRO A 87 49.83 -1.65 -5.56
C PRO A 87 51.14 -1.30 -6.31
N VAL A 88 51.03 -0.97 -7.60
CA VAL A 88 52.16 -0.54 -8.45
C VAL A 88 51.98 0.88 -9.00
N LYS A 89 53.03 1.67 -8.79
CA LYS A 89 53.24 3.08 -9.15
C LYS A 89 53.31 3.34 -10.66
N GLU A 90 52.79 4.50 -11.06
CA GLU A 90 53.01 5.16 -12.35
C GLU A 90 54.49 5.39 -12.67
N VAL A 91 54.86 5.17 -13.93
CA VAL A 91 56.09 5.68 -14.54
C VAL A 91 55.72 6.48 -15.79
N VAL A 92 56.02 7.77 -15.73
CA VAL A 92 55.98 8.74 -16.82
C VAL A 92 57.03 8.39 -17.88
N LYS A 93 56.65 8.45 -19.16
CA LYS A 93 57.59 8.66 -20.28
C LYS A 93 57.02 9.69 -21.26
N GLU A 94 57.77 10.77 -21.41
CA GLU A 94 57.67 11.72 -22.53
C GLU A 94 58.01 11.04 -23.85
N GLU A 95 57.27 11.35 -24.91
CA GLU A 95 57.78 11.30 -26.27
C GLU A 95 57.14 12.37 -27.16
N GLN A 96 57.92 12.83 -28.13
CA GLN A 96 57.86 14.13 -28.77
C GLN A 96 56.80 14.29 -29.87
N LYS A 97 56.45 15.58 -30.06
CA LYS A 97 55.69 16.19 -31.15
C LYS A 97 55.91 15.58 -32.54
N ASP A 98 54.81 15.39 -33.25
CA ASP A 98 54.78 15.57 -34.70
C ASP A 98 53.60 16.46 -35.13
N THR A 99 53.90 17.38 -36.03
CA THR A 99 53.08 18.52 -36.43
C THR A 99 52.10 18.16 -37.55
N ALA A 100 50.80 18.33 -37.31
CA ALA A 100 49.80 18.38 -38.37
C ALA A 100 48.82 19.54 -38.14
N THR A 101 48.84 20.47 -39.09
CA THR A 101 48.10 21.73 -39.15
C THR A 101 46.59 21.49 -39.13
N LYS A 102 45.92 21.88 -38.03
CA LYS A 102 44.45 21.97 -37.96
C LYS A 102 43.98 23.37 -38.35
N VAL A 103 43.09 23.41 -39.33
CA VAL A 103 42.25 24.53 -39.75
C VAL A 103 41.43 25.05 -38.54
N PRO A 104 41.10 26.35 -38.43
CA PRO A 104 40.63 26.95 -37.18
C PRO A 104 39.31 26.35 -36.71
N SER A 105 39.30 26.01 -35.42
CA SER A 105 38.14 25.67 -34.63
C SER A 105 37.09 26.78 -34.62
N LYS A 106 35.84 26.37 -34.43
CA LYS A 106 34.67 27.19 -34.08
C LYS A 106 35.02 28.36 -33.14
N PRO A 107 34.32 29.50 -33.23
CA PRO A 107 34.48 30.57 -32.27
C PRO A 107 34.29 30.01 -30.85
N LEU A 108 35.21 30.38 -29.95
CA LEU A 108 35.05 30.23 -28.51
C LEU A 108 33.77 30.98 -28.15
N VAL A 109 32.69 30.23 -27.91
CA VAL A 109 31.55 30.77 -27.18
C VAL A 109 32.10 31.00 -25.77
N GLU A 110 32.22 32.26 -25.34
CA GLU A 110 32.56 32.55 -23.95
C GLU A 110 31.52 31.85 -23.07
N GLU A 111 31.96 30.90 -22.24
CA GLU A 111 31.08 30.25 -21.30
C GLU A 111 30.57 31.30 -20.31
N ARG A 112 29.25 31.39 -20.22
CA ARG A 112 28.57 32.28 -19.29
C ARG A 112 28.98 31.92 -17.86
N THR A 113 29.36 32.93 -17.07
CA THR A 113 29.81 32.77 -15.67
C THR A 113 28.94 33.52 -14.66
N ILE A 114 27.95 34.27 -15.12
CA ILE A 114 27.06 35.08 -14.28
C ILE A 114 25.71 34.37 -14.17
N ASN A 115 25.27 34.13 -12.94
CA ASN A 115 23.94 33.55 -12.66
C ASN A 115 22.84 34.51 -13.11
N MET A 116 21.73 33.96 -13.61
CA MET A 116 20.61 34.74 -14.13
C MET A 116 19.29 34.06 -13.78
N GLU A 117 18.23 34.87 -13.87
CA GLU A 117 16.86 34.38 -13.96
C GLU A 117 16.57 34.06 -15.42
N ILE A 118 16.13 32.83 -15.69
CA ILE A 118 15.78 32.31 -17.01
C ILE A 118 14.27 32.11 -17.03
N HIS A 119 13.56 32.81 -17.92
CA HIS A 119 12.11 32.69 -18.03
C HIS A 119 11.71 31.66 -19.08
N VAL A 120 10.68 30.86 -18.76
CA VAL A 120 10.11 29.84 -19.65
C VAL A 120 8.61 30.07 -19.78
N PHE A 121 8.10 30.23 -21.01
CA PHE A 121 6.68 30.44 -21.29
C PHE A 121 6.08 29.24 -22.02
N ALA A 122 4.93 28.75 -21.55
CA ALA A 122 4.27 27.60 -22.15
C ALA A 122 3.74 27.94 -23.56
N LYS A 123 3.70 26.93 -24.43
CA LYS A 123 3.01 27.03 -25.73
C LYS A 123 1.50 26.77 -25.62
N GLU A 124 1.08 26.20 -24.50
CA GLU A 124 -0.27 25.69 -24.26
C GLU A 124 -0.75 26.18 -22.90
N VAL A 125 -1.79 27.03 -22.91
CA VAL A 125 -2.46 27.53 -21.71
C VAL A 125 -3.97 27.40 -21.93
N PRO A 126 -4.58 26.22 -21.76
CA PRO A 126 -5.98 25.99 -22.17
C PRO A 126 -7.00 26.85 -21.41
N TRP A 127 -6.64 27.31 -20.22
CA TRP A 127 -7.48 28.13 -19.33
C TRP A 127 -7.15 29.63 -19.38
N GLY A 128 -6.29 30.07 -20.30
CA GLY A 128 -5.83 31.46 -20.38
C GLY A 128 -5.23 31.82 -21.74
N GLU A 129 -4.59 32.99 -21.82
CA GLU A 129 -3.84 33.39 -23.02
C GLU A 129 -2.35 33.07 -22.83
N ALA A 130 -1.76 32.33 -23.77
CA ALA A 130 -0.32 32.09 -23.77
C ALA A 130 0.44 33.42 -23.93
N GLN A 131 1.35 33.71 -23.01
CA GLN A 131 2.21 34.88 -23.12
C GLN A 131 3.30 34.66 -24.18
N THR A 132 3.62 35.72 -24.92
CA THR A 132 4.65 35.66 -25.96
C THR A 132 6.05 35.69 -25.32
N ALA A 133 6.81 34.61 -25.49
CA ALA A 133 8.23 34.59 -25.15
C ALA A 133 9.00 35.68 -25.94
N ASP A 134 9.87 36.43 -25.26
CA ASP A 134 10.81 37.33 -25.93
C ASP A 134 12.02 36.56 -26.52
N GLU A 135 12.91 37.25 -27.24
CA GLU A 135 14.09 36.62 -27.86
C GLU A 135 15.06 35.97 -26.87
N ASN A 136 14.94 36.26 -25.57
CA ASN A 136 15.81 35.74 -24.51
C ASN A 136 15.13 34.69 -23.62
N SER A 137 13.90 34.29 -23.94
CA SER A 137 13.10 33.36 -23.15
C SER A 137 13.00 31.99 -23.81
N PHE A 138 12.75 30.96 -22.99
CA PHE A 138 12.56 29.58 -23.47
C PHE A 138 11.07 29.24 -23.58
N THR A 139 10.78 28.18 -24.34
CA THR A 139 9.43 27.58 -24.40
C THR A 139 9.38 26.14 -23.90
N SER A 140 10.51 25.64 -23.39
CA SER A 140 10.68 24.32 -22.79
C SER A 140 11.54 24.46 -21.55
N ILE A 141 11.10 23.82 -20.47
CA ILE A 141 11.86 23.79 -19.21
C ILE A 141 13.12 22.94 -19.41
N ALA A 142 13.05 21.83 -20.17
CA ALA A 142 14.21 21.00 -20.46
C ALA A 142 15.28 21.73 -21.28
N GLU A 143 14.90 22.61 -22.21
CA GLU A 143 15.84 23.47 -22.94
C GLU A 143 16.50 24.50 -22.00
N ALA A 144 15.72 25.13 -21.11
CA ALA A 144 16.25 26.04 -20.10
C ALA A 144 17.21 25.33 -19.14
N ILE A 145 16.89 24.12 -18.66
CA ILE A 145 17.78 23.29 -17.83
C ILE A 145 19.09 22.99 -18.57
N LYS A 146 19.03 22.71 -19.87
CA LYS A 146 20.22 22.42 -20.68
C LYS A 146 21.15 23.63 -20.78
N ASP A 147 20.60 24.83 -20.95
CA ASP A 147 21.36 26.08 -21.07
C ASP A 147 21.85 26.64 -19.73
N ALA A 148 21.11 26.38 -18.64
CA ALA A 148 21.43 26.87 -17.30
C ALA A 148 22.82 26.43 -16.81
N ILE A 149 23.44 27.28 -16.01
CA ILE A 149 24.67 27.00 -15.25
C ILE A 149 24.36 26.85 -13.75
N PRO A 150 25.24 26.22 -12.94
CA PRO A 150 25.05 26.16 -11.49
C PRO A 150 24.84 27.54 -10.87
N GLY A 151 23.80 27.68 -10.07
CA GLY A 151 23.37 28.92 -9.40
C GLY A 151 22.28 29.69 -10.13
N ASP A 152 21.83 29.23 -11.30
CA ASP A 152 20.71 29.83 -12.03
C ASP A 152 19.35 29.56 -11.37
N THR A 153 18.40 30.44 -11.67
CA THR A 153 16.98 30.26 -11.35
C THR A 153 16.16 30.22 -12.63
N ILE A 154 15.45 29.13 -12.85
CA ILE A 154 14.50 28.97 -13.95
C ILE A 154 13.11 29.32 -13.42
N ILE A 155 12.56 30.41 -13.94
CA ILE A 155 11.21 30.91 -13.64
C ILE A 155 10.26 30.40 -14.71
N VAL A 156 9.32 29.56 -14.33
CA VAL A 156 8.37 28.90 -15.23
C VAL A 156 7.02 29.59 -15.12
N HIS A 157 6.52 30.10 -16.24
CA HIS A 157 5.21 30.75 -16.31
C HIS A 157 4.09 29.74 -16.55
N GLU A 158 2.87 30.19 -16.36
CA GLU A 158 1.64 29.39 -16.45
C GLU A 158 1.54 28.55 -17.74
N GLY A 159 1.10 27.30 -17.60
CA GLY A 159 0.69 26.45 -18.72
C GLY A 159 1.12 24.99 -18.63
N ILE A 160 0.94 24.29 -19.74
CA ILE A 160 1.21 22.85 -19.89
C ILE A 160 2.54 22.64 -20.63
N TYR A 161 3.41 21.85 -20.01
CA TYR A 161 4.73 21.45 -20.50
C TYR A 161 4.76 19.93 -20.70
N ARG A 162 4.55 19.50 -21.94
CA ARG A 162 4.53 18.07 -22.33
C ARG A 162 5.96 17.54 -22.51
N GLU A 163 6.72 17.44 -21.43
CA GLU A 163 8.13 17.07 -21.45
C GLU A 163 8.56 16.26 -20.23
N ALA A 164 9.83 15.86 -20.20
CA ALA A 164 10.46 15.24 -19.04
C ALA A 164 11.65 16.12 -18.61
N LEU A 165 11.72 16.45 -17.34
CA LEU A 165 12.81 17.25 -16.79
C LEU A 165 13.98 16.35 -16.43
N ASN A 166 15.14 16.58 -17.03
CA ASN A 166 16.37 15.85 -16.73
C ASN A 166 17.41 16.79 -16.12
N ILE A 167 17.54 16.74 -14.80
CA ILE A 167 18.39 17.64 -14.00
C ILE A 167 19.67 16.88 -13.63
N THR A 168 20.79 17.37 -14.14
CA THR A 168 22.13 16.80 -13.89
C THR A 168 23.13 17.87 -13.45
N LYS A 169 22.63 19.04 -13.00
CA LYS A 169 23.43 20.19 -12.62
C LYS A 169 23.16 20.56 -11.18
N ASP A 170 24.23 20.83 -10.44
CA ASP A 170 24.15 21.28 -9.07
C ASP A 170 23.63 22.71 -8.95
N ASN A 171 23.11 23.07 -7.79
CA ASN A 171 22.74 24.44 -7.40
C ASN A 171 21.72 25.08 -8.35
N LEU A 172 20.70 24.35 -8.79
CA LEU A 172 19.68 24.85 -9.71
C LEU A 172 18.36 25.07 -8.97
N THR A 173 17.75 26.25 -9.18
CA THR A 173 16.37 26.50 -8.73
C THR A 173 15.43 26.49 -9.94
N ILE A 174 14.33 25.75 -9.85
CA ILE A 174 13.24 25.77 -10.84
C ILE A 174 11.96 26.06 -10.06
N LYS A 175 11.29 27.15 -10.39
CA LYS A 175 10.08 27.58 -9.68
C LYS A 175 9.05 28.20 -10.60
N ASN A 176 7.78 28.11 -10.20
CA ASN A 176 6.73 28.87 -10.87
C ASN A 176 6.94 30.40 -10.69
N PHE A 177 6.42 31.18 -11.63
CA PHE A 177 6.31 32.62 -11.51
C PHE A 177 5.13 32.97 -10.60
N GLU A 178 5.40 33.63 -9.47
CA GLU A 178 4.37 33.98 -8.48
C GLU A 178 3.51 32.76 -8.06
N ASP A 179 2.22 32.75 -8.40
CA ASP A 179 1.27 31.65 -8.16
C ASP A 179 0.78 30.97 -9.45
N ASP A 180 1.52 31.14 -10.55
CA ASP A 180 1.21 30.52 -11.84
C ASP A 180 1.09 29.00 -11.72
N TYR A 181 0.06 28.46 -12.37
CA TYR A 181 -0.15 27.01 -12.45
C TYR A 181 0.72 26.40 -13.55
N VAL A 182 1.79 25.73 -13.14
CA VAL A 182 2.73 25.06 -14.03
C VAL A 182 2.49 23.55 -13.96
N LEU A 183 2.13 22.95 -15.11
CA LEU A 183 1.92 21.51 -15.25
C LEU A 183 2.96 20.89 -16.18
N VAL A 184 3.79 19.98 -15.67
CA VAL A 184 4.64 19.10 -16.46
C VAL A 184 3.93 17.76 -16.63
N THR A 185 3.77 17.27 -17.87
CA THR A 185 3.01 16.03 -18.10
C THR A 185 3.65 15.06 -19.08
N GLY A 186 3.49 13.77 -18.79
CA GLY A 186 3.91 12.68 -19.67
C GLY A 186 2.94 12.38 -20.82
N THR A 187 1.86 13.15 -20.95
CA THR A 187 0.81 12.94 -21.96
C THR A 187 1.08 13.59 -23.31
N GLU A 188 0.31 13.18 -24.31
CA GLU A 188 0.10 13.85 -25.59
C GLU A 188 -1.40 13.91 -25.90
N ALA A 189 -1.82 14.96 -26.62
CA ALA A 189 -3.19 15.07 -27.10
C ALA A 189 -3.49 14.00 -28.16
N VAL A 190 -4.70 13.44 -28.12
CA VAL A 190 -5.25 12.53 -29.12
C VAL A 190 -6.19 13.32 -30.03
N THR A 191 -5.97 13.24 -31.34
CA THR A 191 -6.73 14.00 -32.34
C THR A 191 -7.07 13.11 -33.53
N GLY A 192 -7.94 13.60 -34.43
CA GLY A 192 -8.32 12.85 -35.63
C GLY A 192 -9.32 11.74 -35.33
N TRP A 193 -10.32 12.05 -34.50
CA TRP A 193 -11.37 11.11 -34.12
C TRP A 193 -12.36 10.86 -35.26
N GLU A 194 -12.71 9.60 -35.45
CA GLU A 194 -13.69 9.12 -36.43
C GLU A 194 -14.69 8.17 -35.74
N ASP A 195 -15.80 7.86 -36.40
CA ASP A 195 -16.76 6.88 -35.90
C ASP A 195 -16.18 5.45 -35.95
N ALA A 196 -16.27 4.72 -34.84
CA ALA A 196 -15.89 3.31 -34.77
C ALA A 196 -17.05 2.43 -35.29
N ILE A 197 -17.24 2.40 -36.62
CA ILE A 197 -18.40 1.75 -37.26
C ILE A 197 -18.52 0.24 -37.00
N ASP A 198 -17.43 -0.43 -36.65
CA ASP A 198 -17.37 -1.87 -36.38
C ASP A 198 -17.49 -2.20 -34.88
N HIS A 199 -17.67 -1.20 -34.01
CA HIS A 199 -17.79 -1.39 -32.57
C HIS A 199 -19.21 -1.83 -32.18
N PRO A 200 -19.40 -2.78 -31.23
CA PRO A 200 -20.73 -3.24 -30.81
C PRO A 200 -21.60 -2.14 -30.20
N THR A 201 -20.99 -1.19 -29.51
CA THR A 201 -21.67 -0.04 -28.89
C THR A 201 -21.72 1.15 -29.87
N PRO A 202 -22.92 1.66 -30.23
CA PRO A 202 -23.06 2.86 -31.05
C PRO A 202 -22.48 4.11 -30.37
N GLY A 203 -21.92 5.03 -31.16
CA GLY A 203 -21.39 6.31 -30.67
C GLY A 203 -19.92 6.28 -30.25
N VAL A 204 -19.32 5.08 -30.13
CA VAL A 204 -17.88 4.95 -29.89
C VAL A 204 -17.08 5.57 -31.03
N LYS A 205 -16.06 6.33 -30.64
CA LYS A 205 -15.11 7.00 -31.52
C LYS A 205 -13.79 6.26 -31.51
N VAL A 206 -13.03 6.39 -32.59
CA VAL A 206 -11.69 5.81 -32.74
C VAL A 206 -10.72 6.84 -33.30
N ALA A 207 -9.49 6.85 -32.81
CA ALA A 207 -8.40 7.65 -33.33
C ALA A 207 -7.10 6.84 -33.37
N THR A 208 -6.13 7.28 -34.16
CA THR A 208 -4.76 6.77 -34.08
C THR A 208 -4.07 7.32 -32.84
N VAL A 209 -3.38 6.46 -32.11
CA VAL A 209 -2.58 6.87 -30.94
C VAL A 209 -1.43 7.82 -31.35
N PRO A 210 -1.03 8.77 -30.49
CA PRO A 210 0.10 9.66 -30.76
C PRO A 210 1.39 8.90 -31.13
N GLU A 211 2.17 9.43 -32.09
CA GLU A 211 3.40 8.78 -32.57
C GLU A 211 4.43 8.44 -31.47
N LYS A 212 4.43 9.19 -30.36
CA LYS A 212 5.30 8.91 -29.20
C LYS A 212 4.92 7.60 -28.48
N TRP A 213 3.67 7.17 -28.54
CA TRP A 213 3.22 5.89 -27.99
C TRP A 213 3.96 4.72 -28.64
N LYS A 214 4.17 4.75 -29.96
CA LYS A 214 4.90 3.71 -30.71
C LYS A 214 6.37 3.55 -30.27
N LYS A 215 6.89 4.48 -29.46
CA LYS A 215 8.27 4.51 -28.95
C LYS A 215 8.34 4.43 -27.42
N THR A 216 7.21 4.26 -26.76
CA THR A 216 7.14 4.21 -25.30
C THR A 216 7.68 2.89 -24.75
N THR A 217 8.06 2.90 -23.48
CA THR A 217 8.41 1.71 -22.69
C THR A 217 7.26 1.25 -21.78
N LEU A 218 6.14 1.99 -21.79
CA LEU A 218 4.94 1.65 -21.03
C LEU A 218 4.20 0.46 -21.66
N ASP A 219 3.75 -0.46 -20.81
CA ASP A 219 2.88 -1.57 -21.22
C ASP A 219 1.45 -1.09 -21.53
N PHE A 220 0.94 -0.16 -20.72
CA PHE A 220 -0.39 0.45 -20.87
C PHE A 220 -0.32 1.95 -20.65
N SER A 221 -1.38 2.65 -21.05
CA SER A 221 -1.51 4.09 -20.86
C SER A 221 -2.47 4.44 -19.73
N GLN A 222 -2.53 5.72 -19.41
CA GLN A 222 -3.64 6.37 -18.73
C GLN A 222 -4.20 7.42 -19.68
N VAL A 223 -5.52 7.48 -19.81
CA VAL A 223 -6.21 8.45 -20.66
C VAL A 223 -6.98 9.42 -19.80
N PHE A 224 -6.94 10.69 -20.20
CA PHE A 224 -7.59 11.78 -19.49
C PHE A 224 -8.51 12.52 -20.46
N THR A 225 -9.71 12.84 -20.02
CA THR A 225 -10.64 13.72 -20.74
C THR A 225 -10.82 14.98 -19.91
N ASN A 226 -10.55 16.14 -20.48
CA ASN A 226 -10.70 17.43 -19.80
C ASN A 226 -9.96 17.47 -18.44
N GLY A 227 -8.77 16.86 -18.40
CA GLY A 227 -7.96 16.75 -17.20
C GLY A 227 -8.29 15.58 -16.27
N VAL A 228 -9.50 15.03 -16.32
CA VAL A 228 -9.99 13.94 -15.45
C VAL A 228 -9.57 12.59 -16.02
N MET A 229 -9.10 11.66 -15.18
CA MET A 229 -8.77 10.30 -15.60
C MET A 229 -10.03 9.55 -16.06
N GLY A 230 -10.00 9.01 -17.29
CA GLY A 230 -11.05 8.14 -17.80
C GLY A 230 -10.86 6.70 -17.34
N ASP A 231 -11.94 5.92 -17.33
CA ASP A 231 -11.90 4.50 -17.01
C ASP A 231 -11.49 3.67 -18.23
N MET A 232 -10.52 2.77 -18.04
CA MET A 232 -10.33 1.70 -19.02
C MET A 232 -11.60 0.85 -19.00
N ALA A 233 -12.17 0.62 -20.18
CA ALA A 233 -13.45 -0.05 -20.34
C ALA A 233 -13.44 -1.41 -19.65
N ARG A 234 -14.40 -1.62 -18.74
CA ARG A 234 -14.35 -2.74 -17.80
C ARG A 234 -15.71 -3.30 -17.45
N HIS A 235 -15.73 -4.56 -17.06
CA HIS A 235 -16.89 -5.19 -16.44
C HIS A 235 -16.55 -5.77 -15.07
N PRO A 236 -17.39 -5.51 -14.04
CA PRO A 236 -18.51 -4.57 -14.09
C PRO A 236 -18.03 -3.13 -14.20
N ASN A 237 -18.91 -2.26 -14.69
CA ASN A 237 -18.67 -0.83 -14.71
C ASN A 237 -18.38 -0.27 -13.32
N ARG A 238 -17.40 0.62 -13.21
CA ARG A 238 -17.18 1.41 -11.99
C ARG A 238 -18.15 2.59 -11.93
N THR A 239 -18.76 2.80 -10.78
CA THR A 239 -19.65 3.94 -10.48
C THR A 239 -19.30 4.65 -9.17
N LEU A 240 -18.42 4.07 -8.36
CA LEU A 240 -17.83 4.74 -7.20
C LEU A 240 -16.61 5.54 -7.63
N ASP A 241 -16.37 6.69 -7.01
CA ASP A 241 -15.16 7.48 -7.25
C ASP A 241 -13.88 6.74 -6.83
N SER A 242 -13.96 5.89 -5.80
CA SER A 242 -12.82 5.11 -5.29
C SER A 242 -12.44 3.97 -6.23
N MET A 243 -11.13 3.83 -6.47
CA MET A 243 -10.51 2.67 -7.15
C MET A 243 -10.12 1.56 -6.16
N MET A 244 -10.36 1.75 -4.86
CA MET A 244 -9.90 0.86 -3.79
C MET A 244 -11.01 0.43 -2.84
N SER A 245 -12.13 -0.04 -3.39
CA SER A 245 -13.24 -0.55 -2.57
C SER A 245 -13.83 -1.83 -3.19
N PRO A 246 -13.02 -2.88 -3.42
CA PRO A 246 -13.39 -4.01 -4.28
C PRO A 246 -14.57 -4.84 -3.75
N THR A 247 -14.90 -4.70 -2.47
CA THR A 247 -16.02 -5.36 -1.80
C THR A 247 -17.34 -4.59 -1.90
N GLU A 248 -17.31 -3.36 -2.43
CA GLU A 248 -18.49 -2.49 -2.54
C GLU A 248 -19.14 -2.57 -3.92
N GLU A 249 -20.47 -2.47 -3.96
CA GLU A 249 -21.23 -2.39 -5.20
C GLU A 249 -20.83 -1.14 -6.00
N GLY A 250 -20.61 -1.29 -7.31
CA GLY A 250 -20.17 -0.19 -8.16
C GLY A 250 -18.68 0.10 -8.10
N SER A 251 -17.88 -0.70 -7.40
CA SER A 251 -16.41 -0.55 -7.35
C SER A 251 -15.69 -0.88 -8.65
N GLY A 252 -16.39 -1.44 -9.63
CA GLY A 252 -15.79 -2.01 -10.84
C GLY A 252 -15.26 -3.43 -10.66
N TYR A 253 -15.55 -4.07 -9.52
CA TYR A 253 -15.30 -5.49 -9.26
C TYR A 253 -16.61 -6.24 -9.10
N SER A 254 -16.66 -7.46 -9.65
CA SER A 254 -17.68 -8.46 -9.32
C SER A 254 -17.10 -9.43 -8.31
N GLU A 255 -17.91 -9.86 -7.35
CA GLU A 255 -17.62 -11.12 -6.67
C GLU A 255 -17.62 -12.26 -7.70
N VAL A 256 -16.71 -13.20 -7.53
CA VAL A 256 -16.53 -14.34 -8.41
C VAL A 256 -16.53 -15.66 -7.63
N LYS A 257 -16.94 -16.73 -8.32
CA LYS A 257 -16.98 -18.11 -7.81
C LYS A 257 -16.45 -19.09 -8.86
N ASP A 258 -16.52 -20.38 -8.54
CA ASP A 258 -16.10 -21.48 -9.43
C ASP A 258 -14.68 -21.23 -9.98
N ILE A 259 -13.79 -20.87 -9.04
CA ILE A 259 -12.43 -20.42 -9.33
C ILE A 259 -11.50 -21.62 -9.27
N PHE A 260 -10.92 -22.00 -10.40
CA PHE A 260 -10.03 -23.16 -10.49
C PHE A 260 -9.05 -23.07 -11.65
N LYS A 261 -8.12 -24.01 -11.70
CA LYS A 261 -7.20 -24.19 -12.83
C LYS A 261 -6.89 -25.68 -12.94
N LEU A 262 -7.14 -26.26 -14.11
CA LEU A 262 -6.71 -27.64 -14.40
C LEU A 262 -5.21 -27.68 -14.72
N GLU A 263 -4.58 -28.83 -14.52
CA GLU A 263 -3.16 -29.02 -14.85
C GLU A 263 -2.88 -28.62 -16.31
N ASN A 264 -1.93 -27.70 -16.51
CA ASN A 264 -1.55 -27.15 -17.84
C ASN A 264 -2.70 -26.50 -18.65
N GLY A 265 -3.87 -26.26 -18.04
CA GLY A 265 -4.98 -25.49 -18.63
C GLY A 265 -5.02 -24.04 -18.14
N PRO A 266 -5.88 -23.20 -18.75
CA PRO A 266 -6.12 -21.83 -18.29
C PRO A 266 -6.78 -21.83 -16.91
N GLY A 267 -6.70 -20.69 -16.23
CA GLY A 267 -7.54 -20.41 -15.06
C GLY A 267 -8.98 -20.16 -15.48
N THR A 268 -9.94 -20.56 -14.65
CA THR A 268 -11.38 -20.41 -14.89
C THR A 268 -12.03 -19.70 -13.71
N VAL A 269 -13.02 -18.86 -14.02
CA VAL A 269 -13.73 -18.01 -13.05
C VAL A 269 -15.13 -17.67 -13.56
N THR A 270 -16.13 -17.67 -12.68
CA THR A 270 -17.51 -17.26 -12.99
C THR A 270 -17.89 -15.98 -12.23
N PHE A 271 -18.41 -14.98 -12.96
CA PHE A 271 -18.84 -13.69 -12.42
C PHE A 271 -20.26 -13.77 -11.86
N LEU A 272 -20.46 -13.33 -10.61
CA LEU A 272 -21.80 -13.35 -9.99
C LEU A 272 -22.74 -12.30 -10.56
N THR A 273 -22.22 -11.18 -11.06
CA THR A 273 -23.00 -10.16 -11.77
C THR A 273 -23.32 -10.55 -13.22
N GLY A 274 -22.88 -11.74 -13.65
CA GLY A 274 -22.86 -12.17 -15.04
C GLY A 274 -21.78 -11.47 -15.88
N LEU A 275 -21.70 -11.82 -17.17
CA LEU A 275 -20.86 -11.14 -18.17
C LEU A 275 -21.70 -10.63 -19.36
N PRO A 276 -21.30 -9.52 -20.01
CA PRO A 276 -21.91 -9.09 -21.26
C PRO A 276 -21.69 -10.10 -22.39
N ASP A 277 -22.67 -10.25 -23.28
CA ASP A 277 -22.62 -11.14 -24.46
C ASP A 277 -21.79 -10.52 -25.59
N VAL A 278 -20.47 -10.44 -25.35
CA VAL A 278 -19.47 -9.96 -26.31
C VAL A 278 -18.23 -10.86 -26.25
N ASP A 279 -17.45 -10.88 -27.33
CA ASP A 279 -16.14 -11.54 -27.32
C ASP A 279 -15.14 -10.71 -26.51
N LEU A 280 -14.57 -11.34 -25.48
CA LEU A 280 -13.56 -10.75 -24.58
C LEU A 280 -12.16 -11.33 -24.81
N THR A 281 -11.98 -12.21 -25.81
CA THR A 281 -10.69 -12.87 -26.13
C THR A 281 -9.59 -11.84 -26.33
N GLY A 282 -8.45 -12.03 -25.64
CA GLY A 282 -7.32 -11.10 -25.67
C GLY A 282 -7.47 -9.88 -24.75
N GLY A 283 -8.63 -9.72 -24.10
CA GLY A 283 -8.83 -8.75 -23.02
C GLY A 283 -7.93 -9.00 -21.82
N LEU A 284 -8.02 -8.12 -20.81
CA LEU A 284 -7.24 -8.20 -19.59
C LEU A 284 -8.10 -8.70 -18.45
N PHE A 285 -7.64 -9.72 -17.74
CA PHE A 285 -8.26 -10.22 -16.52
C PHE A 285 -7.45 -9.79 -15.30
N ARG A 286 -8.13 -9.35 -14.24
CA ARG A 286 -7.50 -9.01 -12.96
C ARG A 286 -8.37 -9.51 -11.80
N GLY A 287 -7.83 -10.45 -11.02
CA GLY A 287 -8.47 -10.99 -9.82
C GLY A 287 -7.76 -10.60 -8.53
N LEU A 288 -8.53 -10.17 -7.54
CA LEU A 288 -8.21 -10.19 -6.12
C LEU A 288 -8.70 -11.53 -5.56
N ILE A 289 -7.99 -12.59 -5.91
CA ILE A 289 -8.35 -13.99 -5.65
C ILE A 289 -7.21 -14.64 -4.86
N GLY A 290 -7.55 -15.24 -3.71
CA GLY A 290 -6.55 -15.84 -2.82
C GLY A 290 -5.77 -14.81 -2.01
N LYS A 291 -4.64 -15.23 -1.42
CA LYS A 291 -3.73 -14.28 -0.76
C LYS A 291 -3.15 -13.33 -1.81
N ASN A 292 -2.69 -12.14 -1.44
CA ASN A 292 -2.18 -11.16 -2.43
C ASN A 292 -1.09 -11.69 -3.38
N ARG A 293 -0.24 -12.62 -2.91
CA ARG A 293 0.79 -13.26 -3.77
C ARG A 293 0.19 -14.13 -4.87
N GLU A 294 -1.08 -14.46 -4.78
CA GLU A 294 -1.83 -15.39 -5.63
C GLU A 294 -2.73 -14.63 -6.61
N TYR A 295 -2.86 -13.30 -6.50
CA TYR A 295 -3.71 -12.50 -7.37
C TYR A 295 -3.41 -12.76 -8.86
N PRO A 296 -4.34 -13.35 -9.62
CA PRO A 296 -4.15 -13.55 -11.06
C PRO A 296 -4.29 -12.23 -11.81
N ILE A 297 -3.33 -11.95 -12.68
CA ILE A 297 -3.42 -10.88 -13.66
C ILE A 297 -2.94 -11.42 -15.00
N GLY A 298 -3.68 -11.20 -16.07
CA GLY A 298 -3.26 -11.70 -17.38
C GLY A 298 -4.29 -11.47 -18.48
N HIS A 299 -4.33 -12.40 -19.42
CA HIS A 299 -5.11 -12.26 -20.65
C HIS A 299 -6.29 -13.22 -20.67
N VAL A 300 -7.42 -12.74 -21.19
CA VAL A 300 -8.60 -13.56 -21.43
C VAL A 300 -8.34 -14.49 -22.61
N VAL A 301 -8.59 -15.79 -22.41
CA VAL A 301 -8.48 -16.85 -23.42
C VAL A 301 -9.80 -17.05 -24.13
N SER A 302 -10.89 -17.11 -23.35
CA SER A 302 -12.25 -17.30 -23.85
C SER A 302 -13.27 -16.83 -22.81
N ASN A 303 -14.51 -16.59 -23.25
CA ASN A 303 -15.65 -16.41 -22.35
C ASN A 303 -16.90 -17.09 -22.91
N GLU A 304 -17.69 -17.71 -22.03
CA GLU A 304 -18.98 -18.32 -22.36
C GLU A 304 -19.96 -18.07 -21.22
N ALA A 305 -21.12 -17.49 -21.54
CA ALA A 305 -22.07 -16.99 -20.55
C ALA A 305 -21.35 -16.13 -19.49
N ASP A 306 -21.46 -16.49 -18.21
CA ASP A 306 -20.88 -15.74 -17.09
C ASP A 306 -19.46 -16.21 -16.70
N THR A 307 -18.91 -17.16 -17.46
CA THR A 307 -17.62 -17.79 -17.18
C THR A 307 -16.55 -17.29 -18.13
N LEU A 308 -15.35 -17.07 -17.57
CA LEU A 308 -14.19 -16.59 -18.28
C LEU A 308 -13.00 -17.52 -18.02
N GLU A 309 -12.25 -17.82 -19.08
CA GLU A 309 -10.95 -18.48 -19.01
C GLU A 309 -9.83 -17.45 -19.23
N PHE A 310 -8.74 -17.57 -18.47
CA PHE A 310 -7.61 -16.65 -18.56
C PHE A 310 -6.25 -17.35 -18.41
N ASP A 311 -5.24 -16.75 -19.04
CA ASP A 311 -3.84 -17.06 -18.84
C ASP A 311 -3.20 -15.97 -17.99
N ALA A 312 -2.75 -16.33 -16.79
CA ALA A 312 -2.08 -15.42 -15.88
C ALA A 312 -0.62 -15.20 -16.28
N VAL A 313 -0.15 -13.95 -16.17
CA VAL A 313 1.27 -13.61 -16.38
C VAL A 313 2.10 -13.78 -15.10
N ASN A 314 1.46 -13.73 -13.93
CA ASN A 314 2.13 -13.82 -12.64
C ASN A 314 2.45 -15.28 -12.28
N ARG A 315 3.70 -15.53 -11.92
CA ARG A 315 4.26 -16.90 -11.88
C ARG A 315 4.17 -17.61 -10.53
N SER A 316 3.36 -17.09 -9.61
CA SER A 316 3.31 -17.60 -8.24
C SER A 316 2.46 -18.86 -8.12
N HIS A 317 1.18 -18.80 -8.52
CA HIS A 317 0.23 -19.92 -8.34
C HIS A 317 -0.44 -20.38 -9.65
N TRP A 318 -0.56 -19.49 -10.64
CA TRP A 318 -1.30 -19.72 -11.89
C TRP A 318 -0.39 -20.16 -13.06
N VAL A 319 0.58 -21.04 -12.79
CA VAL A 319 1.58 -21.51 -13.76
C VAL A 319 1.27 -22.92 -14.28
N ASP A 320 1.93 -23.29 -15.39
CA ASP A 320 1.91 -24.66 -15.90
C ASP A 320 2.40 -25.68 -14.87
N GLY A 321 1.84 -26.88 -14.89
CA GLY A 321 2.08 -27.93 -13.91
C GLY A 321 1.37 -27.76 -12.57
N ASN A 322 0.84 -26.56 -12.26
CA ASN A 322 0.00 -26.36 -11.08
C ASN A 322 -1.47 -26.60 -11.40
N GLU A 323 -2.14 -27.27 -10.46
CA GLU A 323 -3.59 -27.42 -10.38
C GLU A 323 -4.14 -26.63 -9.18
N ILE A 324 -5.25 -25.94 -9.37
CA ILE A 324 -6.00 -25.26 -8.31
C ILE A 324 -7.36 -25.94 -8.23
N GLU A 325 -7.61 -26.60 -7.09
CA GLU A 325 -8.78 -27.44 -6.90
C GLU A 325 -10.10 -26.63 -6.90
N PRO A 326 -11.11 -27.05 -7.69
CA PRO A 326 -12.38 -26.34 -7.78
C PRO A 326 -13.19 -26.38 -6.48
N GLY A 327 -13.86 -25.27 -6.18
CA GLY A 327 -14.85 -25.17 -5.10
C GLY A 327 -14.30 -25.16 -3.67
N TRP A 328 -13.05 -25.60 -3.45
CA TRP A 328 -12.43 -25.64 -2.12
C TRP A 328 -11.34 -24.58 -1.93
N TYR A 329 -10.40 -24.47 -2.88
CA TYR A 329 -9.18 -23.69 -2.69
C TYR A 329 -9.47 -22.18 -2.73
N HIS A 330 -10.15 -21.72 -3.78
CA HIS A 330 -10.67 -20.36 -3.88
C HIS A 330 -12.21 -20.43 -3.96
N ARG A 331 -12.87 -20.18 -2.82
CA ARG A 331 -14.35 -20.24 -2.72
C ARG A 331 -15.03 -18.99 -3.23
N PHE A 332 -14.35 -17.86 -3.08
CA PHE A 332 -14.77 -16.54 -3.55
C PHE A 332 -13.54 -15.70 -3.87
N GLY A 333 -13.77 -14.56 -4.53
CA GLY A 333 -12.80 -13.50 -4.75
C GLY A 333 -13.47 -12.34 -5.47
N PHE A 334 -12.70 -11.33 -5.88
CA PHE A 334 -13.23 -10.18 -6.61
C PHE A 334 -12.47 -10.01 -7.91
N ALA A 335 -13.15 -9.83 -9.03
CA ALA A 335 -12.49 -9.70 -10.33
C ALA A 335 -13.10 -8.61 -11.20
N THR A 336 -12.28 -8.14 -12.13
CA THR A 336 -12.66 -7.23 -13.20
C THR A 336 -12.04 -7.73 -14.50
N VAL A 337 -12.74 -7.52 -15.62
CA VAL A 337 -12.23 -7.77 -16.97
C VAL A 337 -12.25 -6.46 -17.75
N MET A 338 -11.21 -6.20 -18.53
CA MET A 338 -11.08 -5.00 -19.35
C MET A 338 -10.91 -5.38 -20.82
N HIS A 339 -11.71 -4.78 -21.71
CA HIS A 339 -11.67 -5.06 -23.13
C HIS A 339 -12.36 -3.94 -23.92
N LYS A 340 -11.98 -3.72 -25.18
CA LYS A 340 -12.61 -2.68 -26.02
C LYS A 340 -14.12 -2.87 -26.16
N ASN A 341 -14.58 -4.12 -26.32
CA ASN A 341 -16.01 -4.41 -26.50
C ASN A 341 -16.85 -4.16 -25.24
N LEU A 342 -16.21 -3.82 -24.11
CA LEU A 342 -16.87 -3.41 -22.88
C LEU A 342 -17.09 -1.90 -22.79
N ILE A 343 -16.68 -1.11 -23.79
CA ILE A 343 -17.00 0.32 -23.82
C ILE A 343 -18.51 0.47 -23.95
N ASP A 344 -19.17 0.84 -22.86
CA ASP A 344 -20.63 0.97 -22.80
C ASP A 344 -21.09 2.19 -21.97
N LYS A 345 -20.17 2.86 -21.28
CA LYS A 345 -20.43 4.13 -20.58
C LYS A 345 -19.62 5.31 -21.12
N PRO A 346 -20.21 6.52 -21.16
CA PRO A 346 -19.46 7.73 -21.45
C PRO A 346 -18.22 7.88 -20.56
N GLY A 347 -17.11 8.30 -21.16
CA GLY A 347 -15.83 8.45 -20.48
C GLY A 347 -14.93 7.20 -20.54
N GLU A 348 -15.48 6.03 -20.91
CA GLU A 348 -14.68 4.82 -21.05
C GLU A 348 -13.83 4.83 -22.32
N TRP A 349 -12.67 4.20 -22.22
CA TRP A 349 -11.70 4.09 -23.30
C TRP A 349 -11.00 2.73 -23.34
N PHE A 350 -10.43 2.39 -24.49
CA PHE A 350 -9.54 1.23 -24.61
C PHE A 350 -8.52 1.43 -25.72
N ILE A 351 -7.29 0.90 -25.54
CA ILE A 351 -6.24 0.92 -26.56
C ILE A 351 -6.04 -0.48 -27.11
N GLU A 352 -6.07 -0.63 -28.43
CA GLU A 352 -5.75 -1.88 -29.12
C GLU A 352 -4.84 -1.59 -30.31
N GLY A 353 -3.61 -2.12 -30.27
CA GLY A 353 -2.61 -1.84 -31.29
C GLY A 353 -2.25 -0.35 -31.36
N ASP A 354 -2.45 0.27 -32.52
CA ASP A 354 -2.21 1.69 -32.76
C ASP A 354 -3.48 2.56 -32.70
N LYS A 355 -4.57 2.01 -32.16
CA LYS A 355 -5.86 2.68 -32.05
C LYS A 355 -6.27 2.89 -30.60
N ILE A 356 -6.92 4.00 -30.35
CA ILE A 356 -7.64 4.30 -29.12
C ILE A 356 -9.12 4.47 -29.43
N TYR A 357 -9.95 3.81 -28.63
CA TYR A 357 -11.41 3.88 -28.68
C TYR A 357 -11.91 4.66 -27.46
N TYR A 358 -12.95 5.46 -27.64
CA TYR A 358 -13.53 6.30 -26.58
C TYR A 358 -15.02 6.52 -26.80
N LEU A 359 -15.81 6.53 -25.73
CA LEU A 359 -17.23 6.87 -25.79
C LEU A 359 -17.48 8.28 -25.20
N PRO A 360 -17.78 9.28 -26.04
CA PRO A 360 -18.21 10.60 -25.54
C PRO A 360 -19.60 10.54 -24.92
N GLU A 361 -19.94 11.54 -24.12
CA GLU A 361 -21.33 11.77 -23.69
C GLU A 361 -22.27 11.99 -24.89
N GLU A 362 -23.54 11.62 -24.73
CA GLU A 362 -24.53 11.76 -25.80
C GLU A 362 -24.65 13.23 -26.25
N GLY A 363 -24.49 13.47 -27.55
CA GLY A 363 -24.60 14.80 -28.13
C GLY A 363 -23.34 15.68 -28.02
N VAL A 364 -22.28 15.21 -27.36
CA VAL A 364 -20.99 15.90 -27.31
C VAL A 364 -20.15 15.53 -28.53
N ASP A 365 -19.63 16.52 -29.25
CA ASP A 365 -18.62 16.29 -30.28
C ASP A 365 -17.29 15.97 -29.59
N VAL A 366 -16.73 14.80 -29.89
CA VAL A 366 -15.44 14.36 -29.33
C VAL A 366 -14.30 15.33 -29.65
N ASN A 367 -14.42 16.13 -30.72
CA ASN A 367 -13.42 17.12 -31.09
C ASN A 367 -13.47 18.39 -30.23
N ASP A 368 -14.54 18.59 -29.45
CA ASP A 368 -14.64 19.65 -28.44
C ASP A 368 -14.01 19.22 -27.09
N LEU A 369 -13.64 17.95 -26.95
CA LEU A 369 -13.00 17.40 -25.75
C LEU A 369 -11.48 17.46 -25.83
N SER A 370 -10.83 17.74 -24.70
CA SER A 370 -9.39 17.56 -24.55
C SER A 370 -9.09 16.13 -24.09
N ILE A 371 -8.86 15.22 -25.05
CA ILE A 371 -8.46 13.84 -24.75
C ILE A 371 -6.94 13.70 -24.83
N GLU A 372 -6.33 13.26 -23.75
CA GLU A 372 -4.89 13.12 -23.59
C GLU A 372 -4.51 11.70 -23.19
N MET A 373 -3.38 11.20 -23.68
CA MET A 373 -2.91 9.85 -23.41
C MET A 373 -1.48 9.88 -22.89
N GLN A 374 -1.18 9.13 -21.82
CA GLN A 374 0.18 8.99 -21.29
C GLN A 374 1.06 8.26 -22.31
N VAL A 375 2.18 8.88 -22.69
CA VAL A 375 3.17 8.26 -23.60
C VAL A 375 4.58 8.22 -23.02
N ARG A 376 4.81 8.87 -21.87
CA ARG A 376 6.10 8.87 -21.17
C ARG A 376 5.93 8.22 -19.81
N GLU A 377 6.87 7.34 -19.48
CA GLU A 377 6.93 6.73 -18.16
C GLU A 377 7.42 7.73 -17.11
N LYS A 378 8.44 8.55 -17.44
CA LYS A 378 9.10 9.49 -16.51
C LYS A 378 8.88 10.94 -16.92
N VAL A 379 8.56 11.78 -15.94
CA VAL A 379 8.45 13.25 -16.09
C VAL A 379 9.52 14.01 -15.31
N LEU A 380 10.13 13.38 -14.30
CA LEU A 380 11.21 13.97 -13.52
C LEU A 380 12.37 12.98 -13.35
N LEU A 381 13.56 13.38 -13.77
CA LEU A 381 14.80 12.66 -13.59
C LEU A 381 15.83 13.60 -12.98
N ILE A 382 16.38 13.25 -11.82
CA ILE A 382 17.49 13.95 -11.18
C ILE A 382 18.59 12.94 -10.96
N SER A 383 19.78 13.20 -11.48
CA SER A 383 20.89 12.25 -11.38
C SER A 383 22.22 12.96 -11.18
N GLY A 384 22.89 12.66 -10.07
CA GLY A 384 24.22 13.20 -9.77
C GLY A 384 24.21 14.74 -9.67
N ALA A 385 23.16 15.29 -9.07
CA ALA A 385 22.95 16.71 -8.89
C ALA A 385 22.63 17.01 -7.42
N ASP A 386 23.30 18.00 -6.85
CA ASP A 386 23.14 18.44 -5.46
C ASP A 386 22.56 19.86 -5.37
N ASN A 387 21.90 20.18 -4.25
CA ASN A 387 21.34 21.50 -3.96
C ASN A 387 20.34 21.99 -5.04
N VAL A 388 19.38 21.14 -5.39
CA VAL A 388 18.32 21.45 -6.36
C VAL A 388 17.06 21.89 -5.63
N ILE A 389 16.39 22.94 -6.11
CA ILE A 389 15.09 23.38 -5.59
C ILE A 389 14.05 23.27 -6.70
N LEU A 390 12.95 22.57 -6.43
CA LEU A 390 11.72 22.57 -7.22
C LEU A 390 10.60 23.15 -6.37
N ASP A 391 10.00 24.25 -6.82
CA ASP A 391 9.00 25.00 -6.06
C ASP A 391 7.77 25.32 -6.92
N GLY A 392 6.60 24.86 -6.52
CA GLY A 392 5.34 25.20 -7.21
C GLY A 392 5.14 24.49 -8.55
N ILE A 393 5.81 23.36 -8.81
CA ILE A 393 5.70 22.61 -10.07
C ILE A 393 4.81 21.38 -9.87
N ASN A 394 3.81 21.22 -10.76
CA ASN A 394 2.88 20.10 -10.74
C ASN A 394 3.24 19.09 -11.83
N PHE A 395 3.13 17.80 -11.53
CA PHE A 395 3.43 16.70 -12.43
C PHE A 395 2.23 15.77 -12.60
N LYS A 396 1.94 15.36 -13.83
CA LYS A 396 0.83 14.45 -14.17
C LYS A 396 1.26 13.37 -15.15
N ALA A 397 0.82 12.13 -14.92
CA ALA A 397 0.96 11.02 -15.86
C ALA A 397 2.43 10.68 -16.15
N GLY A 398 3.18 10.35 -15.10
CA GLY A 398 4.57 9.91 -15.18
C GLY A 398 5.24 9.92 -13.81
N ASN A 399 6.18 9.00 -13.63
CA ASN A 399 6.89 8.77 -12.38
C ASN A 399 8.23 9.54 -12.33
N ALA A 400 8.98 9.40 -11.23
CA ALA A 400 10.24 10.11 -11.01
C ALA A 400 11.40 9.19 -10.66
N SER A 401 12.60 9.59 -11.06
CA SER A 401 13.86 8.90 -10.71
C SER A 401 14.87 9.91 -10.18
N ILE A 402 15.18 9.84 -8.88
CA ILE A 402 16.13 10.70 -8.17
C ILE A 402 17.29 9.82 -7.71
N LYS A 403 18.49 10.05 -8.24
CA LYS A 403 19.64 9.15 -8.01
C LYS A 403 20.90 9.93 -7.68
N ASN A 404 21.59 9.52 -6.62
CA ASN A 404 22.83 10.15 -6.18
C ASN A 404 22.67 11.68 -6.04
N THR A 405 21.58 12.10 -5.39
CA THR A 405 21.19 13.50 -5.22
C THR A 405 21.18 13.84 -3.75
N ASN A 406 21.82 14.96 -3.39
CA ASN A 406 21.82 15.46 -2.03
C ASN A 406 21.23 16.87 -1.96
N ASN A 407 20.52 17.14 -0.87
CA ASN A 407 19.92 18.44 -0.59
C ASN A 407 18.94 18.91 -1.68
N LEU A 408 18.13 18.00 -2.25
CA LEU A 408 16.95 18.38 -3.03
C LEU A 408 15.88 18.94 -2.08
N MET A 409 15.27 20.06 -2.47
CA MET A 409 14.03 20.56 -1.87
C MET A 409 12.93 20.55 -2.92
N MET A 410 11.93 19.69 -2.74
CA MET A 410 10.66 19.75 -3.48
C MET A 410 9.61 20.34 -2.54
N GLN A 411 9.12 21.54 -2.87
CA GLN A 411 8.15 22.25 -2.05
C GLN A 411 6.95 22.75 -2.86
N SER A 412 5.76 22.72 -2.27
CA SER A 412 4.52 23.17 -2.93
C SER A 412 4.28 22.50 -4.30
N CYS A 413 4.73 21.25 -4.44
CA CYS A 413 4.67 20.48 -5.69
C CYS A 413 3.55 19.44 -5.63
N SER A 414 3.15 18.92 -6.79
CA SER A 414 2.32 17.71 -6.86
C SER A 414 2.83 16.70 -7.88
N MET A 415 2.61 15.42 -7.64
CA MET A 415 2.85 14.35 -8.61
C MET A 415 1.66 13.39 -8.61
N ARG A 416 0.92 13.33 -9.72
CA ARG A 416 -0.29 12.50 -9.84
C ARG A 416 -0.24 11.54 -11.02
N TYR A 417 -0.94 10.40 -10.93
CA TYR A 417 -1.03 9.42 -12.02
C TYR A 417 0.34 8.86 -12.41
N LEU A 418 1.18 8.53 -11.41
CA LEU A 418 2.61 8.28 -11.60
C LEU A 418 2.89 7.13 -12.57
N HIS A 419 2.21 6.01 -12.38
CA HIS A 419 2.38 4.82 -13.22
C HIS A 419 1.02 4.22 -13.63
N PRO A 420 0.85 3.86 -14.92
CA PRO A 420 -0.36 3.24 -15.45
C PRO A 420 -0.50 1.81 -14.93
N PHE A 421 -1.62 1.16 -15.29
CA PHE A 421 -1.77 -0.28 -15.12
C PHE A 421 -0.60 -1.03 -15.80
N TRP A 422 -0.17 -2.16 -15.25
CA TRP A 422 0.80 -3.05 -15.87
C TRP A 422 0.54 -4.49 -15.44
N LEU A 423 1.27 -5.42 -16.06
CA LEU A 423 1.15 -6.86 -15.82
C LEU A 423 2.35 -7.36 -14.98
N PRO A 424 2.29 -7.27 -13.64
CA PRO A 424 3.38 -7.75 -12.80
C PRO A 424 3.53 -9.27 -12.93
N THR A 425 4.74 -9.73 -13.28
CA THR A 425 5.04 -11.16 -13.41
C THR A 425 5.34 -11.83 -12.06
N ASN A 426 5.49 -11.03 -10.99
CA ASN A 426 5.75 -11.50 -9.64
C ASN A 426 5.18 -10.52 -8.61
N TYR A 427 5.06 -10.98 -7.37
CA TYR A 427 4.46 -10.27 -6.25
C TYR A 427 5.40 -9.31 -5.50
N GLY A 428 6.70 -9.59 -5.49
CA GLY A 428 7.67 -8.99 -4.57
C GLY A 428 8.12 -7.56 -4.89
N ASP A 429 8.81 -6.94 -3.91
CA ASP A 429 9.18 -5.51 -3.87
C ASP A 429 9.80 -4.97 -5.16
N GLY A 430 10.78 -5.71 -5.71
CA GLY A 430 11.58 -5.27 -6.85
C GLY A 430 10.76 -4.98 -8.11
N MET A 431 9.54 -5.51 -8.21
CA MET A 431 8.64 -5.22 -9.32
C MET A 431 7.96 -3.85 -9.21
N THR A 432 7.81 -3.33 -7.99
CA THR A 432 7.08 -2.09 -7.70
C THR A 432 7.99 -0.91 -7.40
N ASP A 433 9.27 -1.16 -7.06
CA ASP A 433 10.20 -0.14 -6.56
C ASP A 433 10.26 1.12 -7.46
N GLN A 434 10.27 0.96 -8.79
CA GLN A 434 10.40 2.04 -9.76
C GLN A 434 9.06 2.53 -10.35
N THR A 435 7.93 2.15 -9.76
CA THR A 435 6.59 2.53 -10.26
C THR A 435 6.06 3.83 -9.63
N GLY A 436 6.89 4.55 -8.88
CA GLY A 436 6.57 5.84 -8.24
C GLY A 436 7.75 6.80 -8.27
N ILE A 437 7.93 7.59 -7.21
CA ILE A 437 9.12 8.41 -6.98
C ILE A 437 10.23 7.53 -6.42
N TYR A 438 11.11 7.08 -7.30
CA TYR A 438 12.25 6.23 -6.95
C TYR A 438 13.46 7.07 -6.55
N MET A 439 13.94 6.88 -5.32
CA MET A 439 15.13 7.52 -4.78
C MET A 439 16.22 6.48 -4.51
N GLU A 440 17.42 6.68 -5.06
CA GLU A 440 18.56 5.78 -4.87
C GLU A 440 19.79 6.55 -4.41
N ASN A 441 20.42 6.08 -3.33
CA ASN A 441 21.63 6.69 -2.76
C ASN A 441 21.55 8.22 -2.61
N SER A 442 20.39 8.73 -2.22
CA SER A 442 20.08 10.16 -2.17
C SER A 442 19.85 10.60 -0.73
N SER A 443 20.49 11.69 -0.28
CA SER A 443 20.52 12.09 1.13
C SER A 443 20.10 13.53 1.38
N ASN A 444 19.58 13.81 2.58
CA ASN A 444 19.18 15.14 3.05
C ASN A 444 18.17 15.82 2.12
N ASN A 445 17.33 15.04 1.43
CA ASN A 445 16.30 15.58 0.55
C ASN A 445 15.04 15.86 1.35
N THR A 446 14.34 16.94 1.02
CA THR A 446 13.11 17.37 1.69
C THR A 446 11.97 17.43 0.69
N PHE A 447 10.87 16.74 1.01
CA PHE A 447 9.57 16.90 0.38
C PHE A 447 8.68 17.63 1.38
N LYS A 448 8.26 18.85 1.01
CA LYS A 448 7.49 19.74 1.87
C LYS A 448 6.24 20.20 1.15
N ASP A 449 5.09 20.26 1.83
CA ASP A 449 3.84 20.77 1.24
C ASP A 449 3.53 20.09 -0.11
N THR A 450 3.83 18.79 -0.21
CA THR A 450 3.80 18.03 -1.47
C THR A 450 2.62 17.07 -1.52
N HIS A 451 1.91 17.04 -2.65
CA HIS A 451 0.80 16.11 -2.88
C HIS A 451 1.22 15.00 -3.86
N VAL A 452 1.19 13.74 -3.43
CA VAL A 452 1.47 12.58 -4.28
C VAL A 452 0.25 11.69 -4.31
N ALA A 453 -0.35 11.49 -5.48
CA ALA A 453 -1.62 10.78 -5.53
C ALA A 453 -1.89 9.96 -6.79
N HIS A 454 -2.86 9.05 -6.65
CA HIS A 454 -3.50 8.31 -7.73
C HIS A 454 -2.51 7.51 -8.57
N THR A 455 -2.22 6.27 -8.21
CA THR A 455 -1.39 5.43 -9.06
C THR A 455 -1.66 3.94 -8.87
N TRP A 456 -1.50 3.19 -9.95
CA TRP A 456 -1.41 1.74 -9.88
C TRP A 456 -0.16 1.28 -9.11
N GLY A 457 0.92 2.06 -9.14
CA GLY A 457 2.24 1.76 -8.57
C GLY A 457 2.41 2.12 -7.09
N GLY A 458 3.67 2.26 -6.66
CA GLY A 458 4.04 2.83 -5.36
C GLY A 458 4.08 4.36 -5.35
N GLY A 459 4.12 4.94 -4.15
CA GLY A 459 4.33 6.38 -3.93
C GLY A 459 5.82 6.73 -3.97
N PHE A 460 6.51 6.61 -2.83
CA PHE A 460 7.95 6.79 -2.71
C PHE A 460 8.67 5.48 -2.41
N THR A 461 9.83 5.27 -3.04
CA THR A 461 10.74 4.16 -2.72
C THR A 461 12.15 4.69 -2.49
N LEU A 462 12.68 4.55 -1.27
CA LEU A 462 14.02 5.02 -0.88
C LEU A 462 14.98 3.83 -0.77
N MET A 463 15.78 3.62 -1.81
CA MET A 463 16.84 2.61 -1.88
C MET A 463 18.16 3.19 -1.39
N GLY A 464 18.26 3.35 -0.07
CA GLY A 464 19.47 3.87 0.60
C GLY A 464 19.51 5.40 0.69
N GLY A 465 20.69 5.94 1.03
CA GLY A 465 20.85 7.35 1.43
C GLY A 465 20.52 7.59 2.91
N LYS A 466 20.52 8.86 3.34
CA LYS A 466 20.21 9.23 4.73
C LYS A 466 19.58 10.60 4.91
N GLY A 467 18.88 10.86 6.01
CA GLY A 467 18.43 12.19 6.39
C GLY A 467 17.29 12.75 5.52
N ASN A 468 16.55 11.89 4.82
CA ASN A 468 15.45 12.32 3.96
C ASN A 468 14.22 12.66 4.80
N THR A 469 13.55 13.77 4.48
CA THR A 469 12.43 14.32 5.26
C THR A 469 11.18 14.49 4.39
N PHE A 470 10.05 14.07 4.93
CA PHE A 470 8.71 14.30 4.40
C PHE A 470 7.94 15.09 5.45
N THR A 471 7.50 16.30 5.10
CA THR A 471 6.79 17.18 6.04
C THR A 471 5.59 17.85 5.40
N ASN A 472 4.45 17.78 6.07
CA ASN A 472 3.20 18.39 5.59
C ASN A 472 2.78 17.90 4.19
N CYS A 473 2.93 16.60 3.90
CA CYS A 473 2.56 16.00 2.63
C CYS A 473 1.21 15.29 2.69
N ILE A 474 0.52 15.23 1.54
CA ILE A 474 -0.64 14.34 1.33
C ILE A 474 -0.22 13.22 0.38
N ILE A 475 -0.39 11.97 0.79
CA ILE A 475 -0.06 10.78 0.00
C ILE A 475 -1.31 9.89 -0.07
N GLU A 476 -1.96 9.82 -1.23
CA GLU A 476 -3.25 9.16 -1.33
C GLU A 476 -3.49 8.37 -2.62
N ASP A 477 -4.39 7.39 -2.57
CA ASP A 477 -4.73 6.53 -3.71
C ASP A 477 -3.51 5.83 -4.33
N ILE A 478 -2.68 5.22 -3.48
CA ILE A 478 -1.45 4.54 -3.89
C ILE A 478 -1.63 3.01 -3.94
N GLY A 479 -1.35 2.42 -5.10
CA GLY A 479 -1.26 0.97 -5.23
C GLY A 479 -2.54 0.29 -5.65
N TRP A 480 -3.27 0.84 -6.63
CA TRP A 480 -4.47 0.22 -7.18
C TRP A 480 -4.21 -1.20 -7.72
N ILE A 481 -2.96 -1.57 -8.01
CA ILE A 481 -2.61 -2.93 -8.43
C ILE A 481 -2.81 -3.98 -7.32
N GLY A 482 -2.83 -3.58 -6.04
CA GLY A 482 -3.10 -4.48 -4.91
C GLY A 482 -1.98 -5.47 -4.58
N ILE A 483 -0.73 -5.22 -5.01
CA ILE A 483 0.45 -6.01 -4.61
C ILE A 483 1.36 -5.20 -3.66
N PHE A 484 2.67 -5.48 -3.59
CA PHE A 484 3.63 -4.88 -2.66
C PHE A 484 3.93 -3.38 -2.90
N THR A 485 2.89 -2.56 -2.88
CA THR A 485 2.93 -1.11 -3.04
C THR A 485 2.83 -0.41 -1.68
N ALA A 486 3.53 0.72 -1.56
CA ALA A 486 3.55 1.53 -0.34
C ALA A 486 3.42 3.01 -0.68
N GLY A 487 2.85 3.81 0.24
CA GLY A 487 2.92 5.27 0.17
C GLY A 487 4.36 5.75 0.30
N ILE A 488 5.07 5.27 1.33
CA ILE A 488 6.52 5.41 1.46
C ILE A 488 7.13 4.05 1.83
N SER A 489 8.04 3.54 1.02
CA SER A 489 8.90 2.41 1.33
C SER A 489 10.33 2.91 1.53
N THR A 490 10.97 2.62 2.67
CA THR A 490 12.32 3.12 2.95
C THR A 490 13.30 2.06 3.41
N LYS A 491 14.50 2.14 2.82
CA LYS A 491 15.76 1.54 3.26
C LYS A 491 16.80 2.63 3.54
N ALA A 492 16.42 3.91 3.57
CA ALA A 492 17.32 5.01 3.93
C ALA A 492 17.56 5.06 5.45
N ALA A 493 18.66 5.68 5.86
CA ALA A 493 18.92 5.95 7.28
C ALA A 493 18.34 7.32 7.69
N ASP A 494 18.02 7.49 8.97
CA ASP A 494 17.61 8.77 9.54
C ASP A 494 16.47 9.44 8.73
N THR A 495 15.46 8.65 8.33
CA THR A 495 14.29 9.18 7.60
C THR A 495 13.33 9.82 8.59
N LEU A 496 12.80 11.00 8.29
CA LEU A 496 11.74 11.66 9.07
C LEU A 496 10.47 11.79 8.24
N ILE A 497 9.35 11.33 8.79
CA ILE A 497 8.01 11.46 8.21
C ILE A 497 7.14 12.15 9.26
N GLU A 498 6.83 13.43 9.03
CA GLU A 498 6.16 14.30 10.01
C GLU A 498 5.00 15.07 9.39
N ASP A 499 3.92 15.27 10.15
CA ASP A 499 2.75 16.07 9.74
C ASP A 499 2.14 15.65 8.39
N CYS A 500 2.25 14.38 7.99
CA CYS A 500 1.73 13.88 6.71
C CYS A 500 0.37 13.22 6.87
N THR A 501 -0.49 13.32 5.85
CA THR A 501 -1.74 12.56 5.78
C THR A 501 -1.65 11.50 4.68
N PHE A 502 -1.93 10.25 5.05
CA PHE A 502 -2.05 9.12 4.14
C PHE A 502 -3.52 8.72 4.00
N ARG A 503 -4.02 8.56 2.77
CA ARG A 503 -5.40 8.12 2.51
C ARG A 503 -5.45 7.04 1.45
N ASP A 504 -6.10 5.92 1.78
CA ASP A 504 -6.36 4.82 0.84
C ASP A 504 -5.11 4.30 0.12
N ASN A 505 -4.49 3.27 0.71
CA ASN A 505 -3.39 2.56 0.08
C ASN A 505 -3.79 1.11 -0.16
N GLY A 506 -3.39 0.55 -1.31
CA GLY A 506 -3.69 -0.82 -1.67
C GLY A 506 -3.16 -1.80 -0.63
N ARG A 507 -1.95 -1.54 -0.11
CA ARG A 507 -1.31 -2.35 0.95
C ARG A 507 -0.74 -1.53 2.09
N PHE A 508 0.45 -0.98 1.92
CA PHE A 508 1.16 -0.27 2.99
C PHE A 508 0.98 1.25 2.84
N GLN A 509 0.86 1.98 3.95
CA GLN A 509 1.03 3.44 3.91
C GLN A 509 2.50 3.79 4.12
N ILE A 510 3.12 3.22 5.16
CA ILE A 510 4.57 3.25 5.37
C ILE A 510 5.09 1.84 5.50
N ARG A 511 6.25 1.59 4.87
CA ARG A 511 6.98 0.34 4.97
C ARG A 511 8.47 0.55 5.25
N LEU A 512 8.98 -0.09 6.31
CA LEU A 512 10.39 -0.02 6.71
C LEU A 512 11.11 -1.33 6.36
N ARG A 513 12.28 -1.25 5.73
CA ARG A 513 12.94 -2.42 5.12
C ARG A 513 14.42 -2.61 5.44
N ASN A 514 14.87 -2.21 6.64
CA ASN A 514 16.20 -2.52 7.19
C ASN A 514 16.40 -2.04 8.66
N SER A 515 17.59 -2.30 9.19
CA SER A 515 18.06 -1.87 10.53
C SER A 515 18.54 -0.40 10.57
N ASN A 516 17.69 0.53 10.15
CA ASN A 516 17.97 1.96 10.14
C ASN A 516 16.92 2.75 10.94
N LYS A 517 17.29 3.97 11.38
CA LYS A 517 16.36 4.89 12.05
C LYS A 517 15.34 5.45 11.05
N THR A 518 14.06 5.40 11.41
CA THR A 518 12.97 6.11 10.73
C THR A 518 11.98 6.62 11.77
N ASP A 519 11.85 7.94 11.88
CA ASP A 519 10.90 8.57 12.80
C ASP A 519 9.60 8.88 12.05
N ILE A 520 8.48 8.46 12.65
CA ILE A 520 7.12 8.60 12.10
C ILE A 520 6.29 9.35 13.14
N ILE A 521 6.16 10.66 12.96
CA ILE A 521 5.66 11.56 14.01
C ILE A 521 4.46 12.37 13.51
N HIS A 522 3.39 12.44 14.28
CA HIS A 522 2.27 13.35 14.04
C HIS A 522 1.58 13.21 12.67
N ASN A 523 1.48 11.99 12.16
CA ASN A 523 0.82 11.70 10.88
C ASN A 523 -0.61 11.17 11.07
N GLU A 524 -1.45 11.36 10.05
CA GLU A 524 -2.78 10.74 9.97
C GLU A 524 -2.80 9.65 8.89
N PHE A 525 -3.34 8.48 9.23
CA PHE A 525 -3.39 7.28 8.41
C PHE A 525 -4.84 6.80 8.29
N ILE A 526 -5.39 6.85 7.07
CA ILE A 526 -6.79 6.54 6.78
C ILE A 526 -6.84 5.49 5.66
N GLY A 527 -7.59 4.39 5.80
CA GLY A 527 -7.87 3.52 4.65
C GLY A 527 -6.71 2.61 4.21
N ALA A 528 -5.82 2.19 5.11
CA ALA A 528 -4.78 1.23 4.75
C ALA A 528 -5.38 -0.11 4.28
N MET A 529 -4.60 -0.84 3.46
CA MET A 529 -4.93 -2.18 2.95
C MET A 529 -6.23 -2.30 2.15
N SER A 530 -6.62 -1.24 1.46
CA SER A 530 -7.89 -1.20 0.74
C SER A 530 -7.97 -2.19 -0.46
N MET A 531 -6.86 -2.81 -0.85
CA MET A 531 -6.78 -3.83 -1.92
C MET A 531 -6.05 -5.12 -1.48
N SER A 532 -5.79 -5.30 -0.17
CA SER A 532 -4.91 -6.36 0.33
C SER A 532 -5.28 -6.89 1.71
N GLU A 533 -4.48 -7.85 2.17
CA GLU A 533 -4.52 -8.50 3.48
C GLU A 533 -3.11 -8.62 4.08
N ASP A 534 -3.02 -8.98 5.37
CA ASP A 534 -1.78 -9.41 6.03
C ASP A 534 -0.67 -8.33 5.98
N ALA A 535 -1.06 -7.12 6.41
CA ALA A 535 -0.23 -5.92 6.47
C ALA A 535 -0.81 -4.92 7.50
N GLY A 536 -0.24 -3.72 7.61
CA GLY A 536 -0.86 -2.60 8.31
C GLY A 536 -0.46 -1.22 7.78
N ALA A 537 -1.02 -0.16 8.36
CA ALA A 537 -0.74 1.23 7.98
C ALA A 537 0.77 1.53 8.07
N ILE A 538 1.36 1.21 9.23
CA ILE A 538 2.81 1.23 9.46
C ILE A 538 3.28 -0.20 9.52
N SER A 539 4.09 -0.62 8.55
CA SER A 539 4.61 -1.98 8.47
C SER A 539 6.14 -2.04 8.45
N ALA A 540 6.69 -3.01 9.15
CA ALA A 540 8.09 -3.37 9.10
C ALA A 540 8.24 -4.87 9.32
N GLU A 541 8.96 -5.53 8.41
CA GLU A 541 9.11 -6.99 8.44
C GLU A 541 10.51 -7.42 7.99
N SER A 542 11.09 -8.39 8.71
CA SER A 542 12.44 -8.95 8.44
C SER A 542 12.53 -9.74 7.12
N THR A 543 11.41 -9.96 6.44
CA THR A 543 11.27 -10.75 5.19
C THR A 543 11.86 -12.16 5.28
N GLY A 544 11.68 -12.79 6.44
CA GLY A 544 12.11 -14.16 6.65
C GLY A 544 13.59 -14.29 7.01
N GLN A 545 14.36 -13.21 7.15
CA GLN A 545 15.75 -13.29 7.61
C GLN A 545 15.82 -13.71 9.10
N ILE A 546 16.82 -14.54 9.45
CA ILE A 546 17.16 -14.78 10.87
C ILE A 546 18.04 -13.64 11.39
N GLY A 547 17.55 -12.95 12.41
CA GLY A 547 18.07 -11.72 13.00
C GLY A 547 17.05 -10.57 12.90
N PRO A 548 16.65 -9.93 14.02
CA PRO A 548 15.69 -8.83 13.99
C PRO A 548 16.27 -7.56 13.34
N TYR A 549 15.40 -6.65 12.92
CA TYR A 549 15.80 -5.30 12.53
C TYR A 549 15.89 -4.39 13.75
N ASP A 550 17.06 -3.77 13.90
CA ASP A 550 17.33 -2.74 14.90
C ASP A 550 17.12 -1.37 14.27
N ILE A 551 15.99 -0.73 14.58
CA ILE A 551 15.64 0.60 14.04
C ILE A 551 16.20 1.75 14.87
N LYS A 552 17.31 1.54 15.60
CA LYS A 552 18.22 2.59 16.09
C LYS A 552 17.58 3.67 16.96
N GLY A 553 16.58 3.32 17.77
CA GLY A 553 15.86 4.25 18.64
C GLY A 553 14.90 5.13 17.85
N SER A 554 14.23 4.56 16.85
CA SER A 554 13.16 5.24 16.10
C SER A 554 12.00 5.61 17.01
N GLU A 555 11.36 6.73 16.69
CA GLU A 555 10.16 7.22 17.36
C GLU A 555 8.95 7.05 16.44
N ILE A 556 7.89 6.41 16.95
CA ILE A 556 6.60 6.29 16.28
C ILE A 556 5.59 6.97 17.19
N ALA A 557 5.31 8.25 16.98
CA ALA A 557 4.61 9.03 17.99
C ALA A 557 3.55 10.00 17.48
N TYR A 558 2.53 10.23 18.31
CA TYR A 558 1.44 11.17 18.02
C TYR A 558 0.73 10.92 16.69
N ASN A 559 0.77 9.69 16.17
CA ASN A 559 0.09 9.34 14.94
C ASN A 559 -1.37 8.96 15.21
N LYS A 560 -2.22 9.21 14.23
CA LYS A 560 -3.63 8.85 14.24
C LYS A 560 -3.88 7.81 13.13
N ILE A 561 -4.27 6.60 13.50
CA ILE A 561 -4.46 5.47 12.57
C ILE A 561 -5.91 4.99 12.66
N HIS A 562 -6.64 5.01 11.56
CA HIS A 562 -8.03 4.54 11.54
C HIS A 562 -8.55 4.10 10.17
N ASP A 563 -9.74 3.49 10.18
CA ASP A 563 -10.48 3.03 9.00
C ASP A 563 -9.67 2.06 8.11
N VAL A 564 -8.95 1.10 8.72
CA VAL A 564 -8.21 0.08 7.96
C VAL A 564 -9.19 -0.96 7.42
N LYS A 565 -9.19 -1.20 6.10
CA LYS A 565 -10.30 -1.92 5.44
C LYS A 565 -10.07 -3.41 5.27
N GLY A 566 -8.91 -3.80 4.72
CA GLY A 566 -8.57 -5.19 4.34
C GLY A 566 -9.54 -5.84 3.33
N VAL A 567 -9.04 -6.84 2.59
CA VAL A 567 -9.85 -7.64 1.64
C VAL A 567 -10.02 -9.06 2.20
N PRO A 568 -11.24 -9.65 2.16
CA PRO A 568 -11.45 -11.03 2.61
C PRO A 568 -10.81 -12.03 1.64
N VAL A 569 -10.27 -13.12 2.19
CA VAL A 569 -9.46 -14.10 1.47
C VAL A 569 -9.99 -15.51 1.63
N SER A 570 -10.05 -16.25 0.52
CA SER A 570 -10.14 -17.72 0.47
C SER A 570 -8.95 -18.30 -0.29
N SER A 571 -8.06 -19.01 0.39
CA SER A 571 -6.91 -19.71 -0.20
C SER A 571 -6.63 -21.02 0.57
N GLY A 572 -7.18 -22.13 0.08
CA GLY A 572 -7.12 -23.43 0.75
C GLY A 572 -7.66 -23.36 2.18
N GLY A 573 -6.81 -23.69 3.15
CA GLY A 573 -7.14 -23.58 4.58
C GLY A 573 -7.12 -22.15 5.13
N TYR A 574 -6.65 -21.17 4.37
CA TYR A 574 -6.65 -19.76 4.76
C TYR A 574 -7.96 -19.10 4.34
N LEU A 575 -8.87 -18.96 5.29
CA LEU A 575 -10.19 -18.36 5.09
C LEU A 575 -10.40 -17.22 6.10
N LYS A 576 -9.89 -16.03 5.78
CA LYS A 576 -9.76 -14.92 6.74
C LYS A 576 -9.92 -13.57 6.08
N GLN A 577 -10.23 -12.57 6.90
CA GLN A 577 -9.88 -11.18 6.62
C GLN A 577 -9.00 -10.70 7.76
N PHE A 578 -7.79 -10.27 7.44
CA PHE A 578 -6.82 -9.88 8.45
C PHE A 578 -6.08 -8.61 8.06
N MET A 579 -6.15 -7.62 8.93
CA MET A 579 -5.57 -6.29 8.76
C MET A 579 -5.08 -5.71 10.08
N LEU A 580 -4.15 -4.76 10.02
CA LEU A 580 -3.45 -4.25 11.19
C LEU A 580 -3.36 -2.72 11.18
N GLY A 581 -3.43 -2.10 12.35
CA GLY A 581 -3.02 -0.70 12.52
C GLY A 581 -1.49 -0.58 12.40
N ILE A 582 -0.79 -1.22 13.34
CA ILE A 582 0.68 -1.27 13.38
C ILE A 582 1.16 -2.72 13.22
N TYR A 583 2.06 -2.95 12.26
CA TYR A 583 2.65 -4.24 11.98
C TYR A 583 4.18 -4.20 12.10
N LEU A 584 4.72 -4.61 13.24
CA LEU A 584 6.16 -4.62 13.53
C LEU A 584 6.66 -6.05 13.74
N GLU A 585 6.93 -6.76 12.65
CA GLU A 585 7.44 -8.14 12.67
C GLU A 585 8.97 -8.16 12.81
N ASP A 586 9.45 -8.69 13.94
CA ASP A 586 10.88 -8.86 14.27
C ASP A 586 11.67 -7.54 14.35
N ILE A 587 11.04 -6.50 14.92
CA ILE A 587 11.60 -5.16 15.01
C ILE A 587 11.91 -4.80 16.46
N GLU A 588 13.11 -4.28 16.71
CA GLU A 588 13.56 -3.86 18.04
C GLU A 588 14.18 -2.45 18.04
N ASN A 589 14.39 -1.91 19.24
CA ASN A 589 15.03 -0.60 19.47
C ASN A 589 14.19 0.60 18.97
N TYR A 590 12.99 0.76 19.52
CA TYR A 590 12.11 1.89 19.22
C TYR A 590 11.26 2.33 20.41
N THR A 591 10.71 3.53 20.32
CA THR A 591 9.69 4.06 21.24
C THR A 591 8.45 4.43 20.44
N ALA A 592 7.34 3.75 20.70
CA ALA A 592 6.04 4.08 20.16
C ALA A 592 5.18 4.72 21.24
N HIS A 593 4.78 5.98 21.08
CA HIS A 593 3.97 6.64 22.10
C HIS A 593 2.96 7.65 21.61
N HIS A 594 1.90 7.83 22.40
CA HIS A 594 0.86 8.80 22.09
C HIS A 594 0.16 8.58 20.74
N ASN A 595 0.19 7.35 20.21
CA ASN A 595 -0.54 7.01 18.99
C ASN A 595 -2.00 6.68 19.32
N LEU A 596 -2.90 7.27 18.55
CA LEU A 596 -4.33 7.01 18.61
C LEU A 596 -4.70 6.05 17.47
N ILE A 597 -5.14 4.84 17.82
CA ILE A 597 -5.40 3.74 16.88
C ILE A 597 -6.84 3.29 17.08
N TYR A 598 -7.70 3.45 16.08
CA TYR A 598 -9.10 3.09 16.25
C TYR A 598 -9.78 2.68 14.94
N ASP A 599 -10.96 2.06 15.02
CA ASP A 599 -11.70 1.58 13.86
C ASP A 599 -10.88 0.61 13.00
N ILE A 600 -10.26 -0.38 13.67
CA ILE A 600 -9.51 -1.46 13.04
C ILE A 600 -10.36 -2.74 13.16
N VAL A 601 -11.40 -2.81 12.33
CA VAL A 601 -12.43 -3.85 12.39
C VAL A 601 -12.67 -4.45 11.01
N ALA A 602 -12.85 -5.77 10.98
CA ALA A 602 -13.15 -6.54 9.78
C ALA A 602 -14.66 -6.68 9.59
N ASP A 603 -15.33 -5.58 9.25
CA ASP A 603 -16.79 -5.50 9.10
C ASP A 603 -17.26 -4.93 7.75
N ASN A 604 -16.33 -4.79 6.80
CA ASN A 604 -16.63 -4.26 5.46
C ASN A 604 -17.22 -5.31 4.50
N TYR A 605 -17.19 -6.61 4.84
CA TYR A 605 -17.75 -7.68 4.00
C TYR A 605 -18.21 -8.89 4.80
N ASP A 606 -19.33 -9.50 4.40
CA ASP A 606 -19.83 -10.77 4.94
C ASP A 606 -19.80 -11.82 3.84
N THR A 607 -19.05 -12.90 4.06
CA THR A 607 -18.91 -14.01 3.09
C THR A 607 -20.06 -15.01 3.15
N GLY A 608 -20.84 -15.02 4.23
CA GLY A 608 -21.85 -16.06 4.50
C GLY A 608 -21.27 -17.46 4.74
N LEU A 609 -19.95 -17.62 4.95
CA LEU A 609 -19.30 -18.91 5.16
C LEU A 609 -19.10 -19.27 6.65
N ASP A 610 -19.57 -20.46 7.03
CA ASP A 610 -19.44 -21.05 8.36
C ASP A 610 -18.00 -21.47 8.67
N ASN A 611 -17.13 -20.51 9.04
CA ASN A 611 -15.73 -20.64 9.53
C ASN A 611 -14.83 -19.48 9.05
N PHE A 612 -15.40 -18.46 8.40
CA PHE A 612 -14.65 -17.26 8.04
C PHE A 612 -14.11 -16.56 9.30
N LEU A 613 -12.84 -16.17 9.27
CA LEU A 613 -12.17 -15.52 10.41
C LEU A 613 -11.86 -14.04 10.10
N PRO A 614 -12.79 -13.11 10.40
CA PRO A 614 -12.56 -11.68 10.31
C PRO A 614 -11.81 -11.17 11.56
N ALA A 615 -10.74 -10.39 11.36
CA ALA A 615 -10.07 -9.70 12.45
C ALA A 615 -9.25 -8.50 11.97
N GLY A 616 -9.60 -7.30 12.44
CA GLY A 616 -8.71 -6.15 12.49
C GLY A 616 -7.96 -6.10 13.83
N ALA A 617 -6.61 -6.07 13.80
CA ALA A 617 -5.81 -5.94 15.02
C ALA A 617 -5.17 -4.57 15.17
N MET A 618 -5.18 -4.01 16.37
CA MET A 618 -4.45 -2.79 16.70
C MET A 618 -2.95 -2.97 16.43
N LEU A 619 -2.38 -4.06 16.95
CA LEU A 619 -0.94 -4.27 17.00
C LEU A 619 -0.56 -5.71 16.67
N TYR A 620 0.30 -5.87 15.67
CA TYR A 620 1.09 -7.08 15.49
C TYR A 620 2.53 -6.82 15.89
N MET A 621 3.06 -7.72 16.72
CA MET A 621 4.48 -7.74 17.03
C MET A 621 5.06 -9.13 16.79
N GLY A 622 6.15 -9.16 16.04
CA GLY A 622 7.09 -10.26 16.15
C GLY A 622 7.74 -10.24 17.54
N PRO A 623 8.30 -11.36 17.96
CA PRO A 623 9.18 -12.08 17.07
C PRO A 623 8.68 -13.44 16.67
N ARG A 624 8.74 -13.67 15.35
CA ARG A 624 8.56 -14.96 14.70
C ARG A 624 9.57 -15.96 15.25
N TYR A 625 10.79 -15.98 14.74
CA TYR A 625 11.89 -16.79 15.28
C TYR A 625 13.10 -15.95 15.70
N ASN A 626 12.99 -14.62 15.60
CA ASN A 626 14.10 -13.70 15.81
C ASN A 626 14.19 -13.26 17.27
N SER A 627 15.30 -13.52 17.96
CA SER A 627 15.43 -13.11 19.35
C SER A 627 15.74 -11.61 19.46
N MET A 628 14.85 -10.87 20.15
CA MET A 628 14.93 -9.42 20.31
C MET A 628 15.36 -9.06 21.73
N HIS A 629 16.44 -8.30 21.83
CA HIS A 629 17.09 -7.94 23.10
C HIS A 629 17.20 -6.44 23.34
N LYS A 630 16.96 -5.62 22.33
CA LYS A 630 16.96 -4.17 22.49
C LYS A 630 15.60 -3.68 22.98
N SER A 631 15.63 -2.48 23.54
CA SER A 631 14.46 -1.90 24.21
C SER A 631 13.32 -1.70 23.21
N ILE A 632 12.13 -2.14 23.58
CA ILE A 632 10.89 -1.84 22.87
C ILE A 632 9.99 -1.12 23.87
N LYS A 633 9.66 0.13 23.58
CA LYS A 633 8.90 0.98 24.48
C LYS A 633 7.56 1.33 23.84
N PHE A 634 6.47 1.01 24.51
CA PHE A 634 5.11 1.25 24.05
C PHE A 634 4.35 2.02 25.13
N TYR A 635 4.28 3.35 25.01
CA TYR A 635 3.82 4.23 26.08
C TYR A 635 2.66 5.13 25.69
N ASN A 636 1.69 5.32 26.58
CA ASN A 636 0.63 6.31 26.37
C ASN A 636 -0.11 6.15 25.02
N ASN A 637 -0.24 4.95 24.46
CA ASN A 637 -1.03 4.74 23.24
C ASN A 637 -2.49 4.46 23.61
N THR A 638 -3.42 4.76 22.69
CA THR A 638 -4.84 4.43 22.84
C THR A 638 -5.29 3.56 21.66
N GLY A 639 -5.79 2.36 21.96
CA GLY A 639 -6.49 1.47 21.03
C GLY A 639 -7.99 1.42 21.34
N TRP A 640 -8.86 1.60 20.35
CA TRP A 640 -10.32 1.56 20.53
C TRP A 640 -11.08 1.09 19.30
N ASN A 641 -12.20 0.37 19.45
CA ASN A 641 -12.97 -0.25 18.37
C ASN A 641 -12.08 -1.11 17.47
N VAL A 642 -11.56 -2.22 18.02
CA VAL A 642 -10.67 -3.16 17.32
C VAL A 642 -11.10 -4.60 17.59
N ASP A 643 -11.01 -5.50 16.59
CA ASP A 643 -11.39 -6.90 16.83
C ASP A 643 -10.34 -7.65 17.67
N LYS A 644 -9.06 -7.24 17.55
CA LYS A 644 -7.92 -7.78 18.28
C LYS A 644 -7.02 -6.67 18.84
N THR A 645 -6.53 -6.85 20.06
CA THR A 645 -5.66 -5.88 20.72
C THR A 645 -4.20 -6.16 20.39
N ILE A 646 -3.65 -7.31 20.78
CA ILE A 646 -2.26 -7.71 20.51
C ILE A 646 -2.23 -9.06 19.80
N ASN A 647 -1.55 -9.12 18.66
CA ASN A 647 -1.32 -10.35 17.92
C ASN A 647 0.18 -10.66 17.81
N LEU A 648 0.57 -11.85 18.27
CA LEU A 648 1.94 -12.36 18.21
C LEU A 648 1.98 -13.67 17.46
N TRP A 649 3.04 -13.86 16.67
CA TRP A 649 3.36 -15.15 16.07
C TRP A 649 4.78 -15.53 16.43
N ASN A 650 4.95 -16.74 16.98
CA ASN A 650 6.21 -17.31 17.35
C ASN A 650 6.47 -18.65 16.66
N ILE A 651 7.74 -18.88 16.36
CA ILE A 651 8.31 -20.07 15.79
C ILE A 651 9.57 -20.43 16.57
N GLU A 652 9.57 -21.61 17.18
CA GLU A 652 10.76 -22.28 17.69
C GLU A 652 11.53 -22.93 16.53
N ILE A 653 12.81 -22.63 16.42
CA ILE A 653 13.75 -23.18 15.43
C ILE A 653 14.15 -24.58 15.89
N ALA A 654 13.44 -25.60 15.42
CA ALA A 654 13.63 -26.97 15.88
C ALA A 654 14.99 -27.58 15.50
N ASN A 655 15.62 -27.09 14.43
CA ASN A 655 16.97 -27.46 14.02
C ASN A 655 18.03 -26.41 14.42
N PHE A 656 17.81 -25.69 15.52
CA PHE A 656 18.67 -24.60 15.95
C PHE A 656 20.14 -24.99 16.09
N GLU A 657 20.44 -26.11 16.75
CA GLU A 657 21.82 -26.57 16.95
C GLU A 657 22.56 -26.84 15.64
N GLU A 658 21.86 -27.36 14.62
CA GLU A 658 22.41 -27.55 13.27
C GLU A 658 22.75 -26.19 12.65
N LEU A 659 21.82 -25.22 12.70
CA LEU A 659 22.06 -23.88 12.18
C LEU A 659 23.18 -23.15 12.94
N LYS A 660 23.29 -23.35 14.25
CA LYS A 660 24.38 -22.81 15.08
C LYS A 660 25.73 -23.39 14.68
N ALA A 661 25.80 -24.71 14.50
CA ALA A 661 27.00 -25.38 13.98
C ALA A 661 27.40 -24.83 12.60
N ASP A 662 26.42 -24.45 11.78
CA ASP A 662 26.61 -23.83 10.47
C ASP A 662 26.87 -22.31 10.52
N GLY A 663 27.00 -21.72 11.71
CA GLY A 663 27.40 -20.33 11.91
C GLY A 663 26.25 -19.32 12.04
N LEU A 664 25.05 -19.76 12.46
CA LEU A 664 24.01 -18.86 12.94
C LEU A 664 24.50 -18.10 14.17
N LYS A 665 24.31 -16.77 14.17
CA LYS A 665 24.76 -15.87 15.24
C LYS A 665 23.74 -15.66 16.36
N GLN A 666 22.48 -15.97 16.11
CA GLN A 666 21.45 -15.86 17.13
C GLN A 666 21.72 -16.89 18.24
N GLU A 667 21.57 -16.48 19.49
CA GLU A 667 21.90 -17.32 20.64
C GLU A 667 20.71 -18.14 21.13
N ASP A 668 19.49 -17.69 20.86
CA ASP A 668 18.25 -18.34 21.25
C ASP A 668 17.60 -19.12 20.10
N ALA A 669 17.00 -20.26 20.45
CA ALA A 669 16.33 -21.16 19.50
C ALA A 669 14.92 -20.72 19.13
N THR A 670 14.45 -19.55 19.56
CA THR A 670 13.09 -19.08 19.35
C THR A 670 13.04 -17.55 19.32
N GLY A 671 12.00 -17.00 18.71
CA GLY A 671 11.68 -15.59 18.86
C GLY A 671 11.39 -15.28 20.32
N LEU A 672 11.94 -14.18 20.83
CA LEU A 672 11.59 -13.65 22.16
C LEU A 672 11.72 -12.13 22.20
N MET A 673 11.08 -11.50 23.19
CA MET A 673 11.25 -10.07 23.49
C MET A 673 11.73 -9.93 24.92
N SER A 674 13.03 -9.71 25.14
CA SER A 674 13.58 -9.69 26.51
C SER A 674 13.55 -8.32 27.20
N ASN A 675 13.25 -7.24 26.47
CA ASN A 675 13.33 -5.88 26.98
C ASN A 675 12.18 -4.99 26.48
N GLY A 676 10.94 -5.46 26.63
CA GLY A 676 9.73 -4.67 26.38
C GLY A 676 9.37 -3.79 27.57
N HIS A 677 8.72 -2.66 27.33
CA HIS A 677 8.16 -1.78 28.35
C HIS A 677 6.82 -1.23 27.87
N PHE A 678 5.75 -1.62 28.54
CA PHE A 678 4.38 -1.24 28.16
C PHE A 678 3.75 -0.46 29.30
N ALA A 679 3.61 0.86 29.14
CA ALA A 679 3.13 1.69 30.24
C ALA A 679 2.12 2.76 29.83
N ASN A 680 1.19 3.10 30.73
CA ASN A 680 0.17 4.13 30.53
C ASN A 680 -0.69 3.97 29.26
N ASN A 681 -0.77 2.78 28.66
CA ASN A 681 -1.60 2.59 27.47
C ASN A 681 -3.06 2.39 27.86
N ILE A 682 -3.96 2.79 26.97
CA ILE A 682 -5.38 2.43 27.03
C ILE A 682 -5.64 1.41 25.92
N PHE A 683 -6.09 0.23 26.31
CA PHE A 683 -6.51 -0.83 25.41
C PHE A 683 -8.01 -1.05 25.51
N GLU A 684 -8.64 -1.37 24.39
CA GLU A 684 -9.92 -2.05 24.41
C GLU A 684 -9.73 -3.48 24.93
N THR A 685 -10.68 -3.93 25.75
CA THR A 685 -10.78 -5.34 26.15
C THR A 685 -11.20 -6.12 24.91
N GLY A 686 -10.25 -6.85 24.34
CA GLY A 686 -10.40 -7.55 23.08
C GLY A 686 -9.44 -8.72 22.99
N ILE A 687 -9.51 -9.47 21.90
CA ILE A 687 -8.73 -10.70 21.75
C ILE A 687 -7.22 -10.37 21.68
N ASN A 688 -6.46 -10.99 22.56
CA ASN A 688 -5.01 -11.07 22.52
C ASN A 688 -4.59 -12.48 22.13
N GLU A 689 -3.69 -12.61 21.17
CA GLU A 689 -3.32 -13.89 20.59
C GLU A 689 -1.80 -14.06 20.54
N LEU A 690 -1.34 -15.19 21.07
CA LEU A 690 0.00 -15.72 20.86
C LEU A 690 -0.12 -17.04 20.11
N ASN A 691 0.16 -17.00 18.81
CA ASN A 691 0.39 -18.19 18.02
C ASN A 691 1.80 -18.70 18.28
N TYR A 692 1.95 -19.96 18.68
CA TYR A 692 3.25 -20.57 18.93
C TYR A 692 3.36 -21.88 18.17
N SER A 693 4.41 -22.01 17.36
CA SER A 693 4.68 -23.18 16.53
C SER A 693 6.17 -23.55 16.55
N ALA A 694 6.55 -24.67 15.96
CA ALA A 694 7.95 -25.05 15.77
C ALA A 694 8.20 -25.49 14.33
N GLN A 695 9.35 -25.11 13.79
CA GLN A 695 9.72 -25.40 12.40
C GLN A 695 11.21 -25.71 12.28
N HIS A 696 11.57 -26.61 11.37
CA HIS A 696 12.92 -26.63 10.83
C HIS A 696 13.05 -25.50 9.83
N LEU A 697 14.11 -24.71 9.92
CA LEU A 697 14.36 -23.56 9.05
C LEU A 697 15.65 -23.74 8.24
N THR A 698 15.71 -23.09 7.08
CA THR A 698 16.97 -22.86 6.36
C THR A 698 17.80 -21.80 7.07
N ARG A 699 19.08 -21.65 6.69
CA ARG A 699 19.96 -20.58 7.21
C ARG A 699 19.42 -19.17 6.93
N THR A 700 18.58 -19.02 5.91
CA THR A 700 17.94 -17.75 5.55
C THR A 700 16.52 -17.63 6.12
N GLY A 701 16.13 -18.49 7.07
CA GLY A 701 14.83 -18.48 7.76
C GLY A 701 13.64 -18.98 6.94
N GLY A 702 13.88 -19.58 5.77
CA GLY A 702 12.83 -20.26 5.02
C GLY A 702 12.36 -21.52 5.74
N THR A 703 11.05 -21.77 5.77
CA THR A 703 10.48 -22.98 6.38
C THR A 703 10.86 -24.23 5.58
N ILE A 704 11.44 -25.23 6.24
CA ILE A 704 11.68 -26.57 5.67
C ILE A 704 10.50 -27.49 5.95
N LYS A 705 10.11 -27.60 7.23
CA LYS A 705 8.94 -28.37 7.68
C LYS A 705 8.46 -27.88 9.03
N SER A 706 7.16 -27.98 9.27
CA SER A 706 6.57 -27.84 10.59
C SER A 706 6.90 -29.07 11.45
N VAL A 707 7.08 -28.86 12.74
CA VAL A 707 7.23 -29.94 13.73
C VAL A 707 6.30 -29.72 14.92
N ALA A 708 5.91 -30.81 15.56
CA ALA A 708 5.05 -30.75 16.72
C ALA A 708 5.79 -30.10 17.90
N LEU A 709 5.10 -29.20 18.60
CA LEU A 709 5.57 -28.70 19.89
C LEU A 709 5.39 -29.79 20.96
N PRO A 710 6.40 -30.04 21.82
CA PRO A 710 6.26 -30.98 22.93
C PRO A 710 5.18 -30.55 23.93
N VAL A 711 4.97 -29.24 24.07
CA VAL A 711 4.00 -28.61 24.97
C VAL A 711 3.34 -27.45 24.24
N LYS A 712 2.00 -27.32 24.35
CA LYS A 712 1.27 -26.18 23.79
C LYS A 712 1.68 -24.90 24.53
N LYS A 713 2.23 -23.94 23.78
CA LYS A 713 2.70 -22.65 24.30
C LYS A 713 1.86 -21.45 23.84
N GLY A 714 0.94 -21.64 22.89
CA GLY A 714 0.06 -20.57 22.40
C GLY A 714 -1.09 -20.26 23.37
N LEU A 715 -1.61 -19.03 23.29
CA LEU A 715 -2.72 -18.52 24.10
C LEU A 715 -3.62 -17.61 23.27
N ILE A 716 -4.93 -17.70 23.48
CA ILE A 716 -5.93 -16.73 23.01
C ILE A 716 -6.76 -16.35 24.23
N THR A 717 -6.84 -15.06 24.55
CA THR A 717 -7.54 -14.56 25.75
C THR A 717 -7.96 -13.09 25.56
N ASP A 718 -9.05 -12.68 26.21
CA ASP A 718 -9.47 -11.27 26.33
C ASP A 718 -8.89 -10.58 27.57
N ASP A 719 -8.44 -11.36 28.57
CA ASP A 719 -7.72 -10.86 29.74
C ASP A 719 -6.26 -10.49 29.38
N LEU A 720 -6.00 -9.19 29.29
CA LEU A 720 -4.68 -8.63 28.98
C LEU A 720 -3.62 -8.95 30.04
N GLN A 721 -3.99 -9.03 31.32
CA GLN A 721 -3.04 -9.36 32.38
C GLN A 721 -2.64 -10.83 32.28
N ALA A 722 -3.61 -11.73 32.10
CA ALA A 722 -3.33 -13.15 31.85
C ALA A 722 -2.49 -13.36 30.60
N PHE A 723 -2.72 -12.56 29.54
CA PHE A 723 -1.91 -12.57 28.34
C PHE A 723 -0.44 -12.22 28.64
N PHE A 724 -0.17 -11.10 29.32
CA PHE A 724 1.20 -10.70 29.66
C PHE A 724 1.90 -11.71 30.58
N GLU A 725 1.20 -12.26 31.58
CA GLU A 725 1.74 -13.29 32.47
C GLU A 725 2.14 -14.55 31.70
N HIS A 726 1.28 -15.02 30.78
CA HIS A 726 1.59 -16.18 29.94
C HIS A 726 2.76 -15.91 28.99
N CYS A 727 2.74 -14.77 28.30
CA CYS A 727 3.82 -14.33 27.43
C CYS A 727 5.19 -14.32 28.14
N ALA A 728 5.26 -13.86 29.39
CA ALA A 728 6.49 -13.87 30.17
C ALA A 728 7.05 -15.30 30.36
N THR A 729 6.19 -16.33 30.47
CA THR A 729 6.64 -17.73 30.63
C THR A 729 7.34 -18.29 29.39
N VAL A 730 7.12 -17.68 28.22
CA VAL A 730 7.69 -18.10 26.94
C VAL A 730 8.66 -17.08 26.35
N GLY A 731 9.17 -16.16 27.18
CA GLY A 731 10.26 -15.24 26.82
C GLY A 731 9.82 -13.87 26.32
N TYR A 732 8.53 -13.53 26.43
CA TYR A 732 8.01 -12.23 26.01
C TYR A 732 7.78 -11.32 27.22
N MET A 733 8.80 -10.52 27.53
CA MET A 733 8.84 -9.62 28.66
C MET A 733 8.27 -8.25 28.29
N PHE A 734 6.95 -8.11 28.42
CA PHE A 734 6.24 -6.84 28.19
C PHE A 734 6.49 -5.80 29.28
N ASN A 735 6.77 -6.25 30.51
CA ASN A 735 6.93 -5.40 31.70
C ASN A 735 5.81 -4.34 31.82
N PRO A 736 4.55 -4.76 32.02
CA PRO A 736 3.42 -3.85 32.02
C PRO A 736 3.37 -2.97 33.28
N GLU A 737 3.13 -1.67 33.11
CA GLU A 737 3.03 -0.68 34.20
C GLU A 737 1.87 0.30 33.96
N ASN A 738 0.86 0.36 34.83
CA ASN A 738 -0.27 1.31 34.71
C ASN A 738 -0.96 1.33 33.33
N ASN A 739 -1.11 0.17 32.67
CA ASN A 739 -1.99 0.05 31.50
C ASN A 739 -3.45 -0.08 31.95
N PHE A 740 -4.36 0.44 31.15
CA PHE A 740 -5.80 0.41 31.39
C PHE A 740 -6.49 -0.39 30.29
N SER A 741 -7.45 -1.22 30.67
CA SER A 741 -8.31 -1.96 29.75
C SER A 741 -9.76 -1.51 29.94
N PHE A 742 -10.41 -1.12 28.86
CA PHE A 742 -11.80 -0.68 28.84
C PHE A 742 -12.62 -1.62 27.95
N ASP A 743 -13.74 -2.11 28.47
CA ASP A 743 -14.70 -2.94 27.70
C ASP A 743 -15.37 -2.10 26.59
N TYR A 744 -15.62 -2.67 25.41
CA TYR A 744 -16.20 -1.90 24.29
C TYR A 744 -17.58 -1.32 24.63
N GLU A 745 -18.46 -2.13 25.24
CA GLU A 745 -19.87 -1.78 25.49
C GLU A 745 -20.02 -0.68 26.54
N THR A 746 -19.17 -0.70 27.58
CA THR A 746 -19.30 0.19 28.74
C THR A 746 -18.18 1.22 28.85
N GLY A 747 -17.01 0.89 28.30
CA GLY A 747 -15.78 1.66 28.41
C GLY A 747 -15.81 2.97 27.64
N GLY A 748 -16.69 3.12 26.65
CA GLY A 748 -16.90 4.38 25.92
C GLY A 748 -17.24 5.56 26.84
N SER A 749 -17.79 5.30 28.04
CA SER A 749 -18.09 6.31 29.06
C SER A 749 -16.85 6.93 29.73
N ASN A 750 -15.66 6.34 29.53
CA ASN A 750 -14.39 6.91 29.96
C ASN A 750 -13.91 8.05 29.05
N PHE A 751 -14.52 8.21 27.88
CA PHE A 751 -14.19 9.26 26.92
C PHE A 751 -15.31 10.30 26.81
N VAL A 752 -14.96 11.50 26.35
CA VAL A 752 -15.93 12.57 26.08
C VAL A 752 -16.93 12.13 25.02
N ASN A 753 -16.47 11.56 23.90
CA ASN A 753 -17.34 10.98 22.88
C ASN A 753 -16.59 10.03 21.93
N ALA A 754 -16.30 8.81 22.36
CA ALA A 754 -15.62 7.79 21.53
C ALA A 754 -16.35 7.53 20.20
N THR A 755 -17.68 7.54 20.20
CA THR A 755 -18.48 7.32 18.97
C THR A 755 -18.32 8.39 17.89
N LYS A 756 -17.77 9.55 18.25
CA LYS A 756 -17.45 10.63 17.33
C LYS A 756 -15.94 10.81 17.12
N GLY A 757 -15.14 9.85 17.57
CA GLY A 757 -13.67 9.92 17.54
C GLY A 757 -13.08 10.90 18.56
N ASP A 758 -13.84 11.32 19.58
CA ASP A 758 -13.36 12.19 20.65
C ASP A 758 -12.96 11.37 21.88
N PHE A 759 -11.70 10.97 21.88
CA PHE A 759 -11.09 10.11 22.90
C PHE A 759 -10.49 10.88 24.09
N ARG A 760 -10.86 12.16 24.29
CA ARG A 760 -10.47 12.88 25.51
C ARG A 760 -11.07 12.18 26.72
N LEU A 761 -10.30 12.02 27.78
CA LEU A 761 -10.80 11.39 29.00
C LEU A 761 -11.76 12.32 29.75
N VAL A 762 -12.81 11.74 30.32
CA VAL A 762 -13.62 12.44 31.32
C VAL A 762 -12.94 12.37 32.69
N GLU A 763 -13.16 13.36 33.56
CA GLU A 763 -12.52 13.42 34.89
C GLU A 763 -12.83 12.19 35.79
N THR A 764 -13.92 11.48 35.51
CA THR A 764 -14.30 10.26 36.25
C THR A 764 -13.62 9.00 35.74
N SER A 765 -12.89 9.07 34.62
CA SER A 765 -12.15 7.93 34.10
C SER A 765 -11.00 7.58 35.04
N PRO A 766 -10.74 6.28 35.32
CA PRO A 766 -9.56 5.89 36.10
C PRO A 766 -8.25 6.18 35.36
N ALA A 767 -8.28 6.37 34.04
CA ALA A 767 -7.13 6.77 33.24
C ALA A 767 -6.82 8.28 33.34
N TYR A 768 -7.78 9.11 33.79
CA TYR A 768 -7.57 10.54 33.99
C TYR A 768 -6.68 10.75 35.22
N LYS A 769 -5.49 11.31 35.02
CA LYS A 769 -4.41 11.41 36.00
C LYS A 769 -4.02 10.07 36.65
N GLY A 770 -4.28 8.96 35.95
CA GLY A 770 -4.04 7.60 36.42
C GLY A 770 -2.71 6.99 35.95
N GLY A 771 -2.01 7.66 35.01
CA GLY A 771 -0.71 7.24 34.52
C GLY A 771 0.41 7.48 35.52
N ILE A 772 1.58 6.91 35.22
CA ILE A 772 2.83 7.18 35.93
C ILE A 772 3.72 8.14 35.12
N PRO A 773 4.54 8.98 35.78
CA PRO A 773 5.51 9.80 35.09
C PRO A 773 6.55 8.95 34.35
N ILE A 774 6.74 9.23 33.07
CA ILE A 774 7.79 8.64 32.23
C ILE A 774 8.66 9.79 31.74
N GLU A 775 9.93 9.80 32.14
CA GLU A 775 10.88 10.87 31.82
C GLU A 775 10.99 11.08 30.30
N GLY A 776 10.77 12.31 29.85
CA GLY A 776 10.83 12.70 28.45
C GLY A 776 9.62 12.30 27.60
N ILE A 777 8.63 11.61 28.19
CA ILE A 777 7.43 11.15 27.48
C ILE A 777 6.16 11.84 28.00
N THR A 778 5.94 11.84 29.31
CA THR A 778 4.71 12.41 29.91
C THR A 778 4.92 13.83 30.41
N SER A 779 3.85 14.63 30.47
CA SER A 779 3.92 16.06 30.78
C SER A 779 3.80 16.45 32.27
N SER A 780 3.45 15.52 33.18
CA SER A 780 3.21 15.84 34.60
C SER A 780 3.53 14.69 35.57
N ASP A 781 3.45 14.97 36.88
CA ASP A 781 3.66 13.98 37.96
C ASP A 781 2.48 13.00 38.13
N THR A 782 1.31 13.33 37.58
CA THR A 782 0.12 12.48 37.55
C THR A 782 -0.51 12.57 36.15
N PRO A 783 0.16 12.02 35.13
CA PRO A 783 -0.28 12.17 33.75
C PRO A 783 -1.56 11.37 33.48
N ASP A 784 -2.31 11.80 32.48
CA ASP A 784 -3.35 10.97 31.89
C ASP A 784 -2.70 9.74 31.24
N ALA A 785 -3.39 8.60 31.21
CA ALA A 785 -3.00 7.49 30.36
C ALA A 785 -3.55 7.69 28.93
N GLY A 786 -2.91 7.04 27.96
CA GLY A 786 -3.34 7.05 26.56
C GLY A 786 -2.87 8.26 25.75
N ALA A 787 -3.34 8.31 24.50
CA ALA A 787 -2.74 9.08 23.43
C ALA A 787 -2.93 10.60 23.52
N LEU A 788 -3.90 11.03 24.33
CA LEU A 788 -4.27 12.44 24.48
C LEU A 788 -3.67 13.07 25.74
N GLU A 789 -2.76 12.39 26.44
CA GLU A 789 -1.99 12.98 27.53
C GLU A 789 -1.30 14.29 27.08
N GLY A 790 -1.23 15.27 27.99
CA GLY A 790 -0.65 16.58 27.71
C GLY A 790 -1.65 17.55 27.05
N ASP A 791 -1.33 18.03 25.85
CA ASP A 791 -2.10 19.04 25.12
C ASP A 791 -3.04 18.44 24.05
N GLY A 792 -3.09 17.11 23.95
CA GLY A 792 -3.86 16.42 22.92
C GLY A 792 -3.26 16.55 21.51
N ARG A 793 -1.94 16.76 21.38
CA ARG A 793 -1.20 16.89 20.11
C ARG A 793 -1.67 15.94 19.00
N VAL A 794 -1.96 14.67 19.32
CA VAL A 794 -2.42 13.66 18.35
C VAL A 794 -3.71 14.05 17.61
N LEU A 795 -4.55 14.91 18.19
CA LEU A 795 -5.81 15.35 17.57
C LEU A 795 -5.63 16.22 16.33
N THR A 796 -4.44 16.82 16.16
CA THR A 796 -4.11 17.62 14.98
C THR A 796 -3.14 16.91 14.05
N ALA A 797 -2.90 15.61 14.25
CA ALA A 797 -2.01 14.82 13.42
C ALA A 797 -2.46 14.85 11.96
N GLY A 798 -1.48 14.86 11.05
CA GLY A 798 -1.72 14.93 9.62
C GLY A 798 -1.39 16.29 9.00
N SER A 799 -1.53 16.34 7.68
CA SER A 799 -1.19 17.48 6.87
C SER A 799 -2.23 18.59 6.96
N THR A 800 -1.72 19.82 7.00
CA THR A 800 -2.48 21.07 6.85
C THR A 800 -2.56 21.54 5.40
N LEU A 801 -1.94 20.81 4.47
CA LEU A 801 -1.94 21.11 3.04
C LEU A 801 -3.38 21.14 2.53
N LYS A 802 -3.71 22.19 1.79
CA LYS A 802 -5.03 22.34 1.16
C LYS A 802 -5.04 21.60 -0.18
N PRO A 803 -6.20 21.07 -0.61
CA PRO A 803 -6.35 20.55 -1.96
C PRO A 803 -5.91 21.60 -3.00
N ILE A 804 -5.11 21.16 -3.97
CA ILE A 804 -4.65 21.99 -5.08
C ILE A 804 -5.79 22.12 -6.09
N ASP A 805 -6.05 23.34 -6.56
CA ASP A 805 -6.97 23.57 -7.66
C ASP A 805 -6.25 23.34 -8.99
N PHE A 806 -6.44 22.15 -9.57
CA PHE A 806 -5.80 21.73 -10.81
C PHE A 806 -6.50 22.36 -12.03
N LYS A 807 -5.92 23.45 -12.58
CA LYS A 807 -6.55 24.22 -13.66
C LYS A 807 -6.78 23.43 -14.97
N GLU A 808 -6.06 22.33 -15.18
CA GLU A 808 -6.29 21.45 -16.33
C GLU A 808 -7.56 20.60 -16.22
N VAL A 809 -8.16 20.51 -15.02
CA VAL A 809 -9.44 19.83 -14.81
C VAL A 809 -10.58 20.79 -15.17
N ILE A 810 -11.10 20.66 -16.39
CA ILE A 810 -12.19 21.50 -16.89
C ILE A 810 -13.51 20.91 -16.38
N LYS A 811 -14.20 21.66 -15.52
CA LYS A 811 -15.48 21.27 -14.91
C LYS A 811 -16.66 21.49 -15.84
#